data_AF-A0A423WGR6-F1
#
_entry.id   AF-A0A423WGR6-F1
#
_cell.length_a   1.000
_cell.length_b   1.000
_cell.length_c   1.000
_cell.angle_alpha   90.00
_cell.angle_beta   90.00
_cell.angle_gamma   90.00
#
_symmetry.space_group_name_H-M   'P 1'
#
loop_
_entity.id
_entity.type
_entity.pdbx_description
1 polymer ?
#
loop_
_entity_poly.entity_id
_entity_poly.type
_entity_poly.pdbx_seq_one_letter_code
_entity_poly.pdbx_strand_id
1 'polypeptide(L)'
;MSIPQSFKAAVVPEPGAQHIITNRSLQPLASGEVGIKITATAINPVDWKMRDYKVFIKDYPAVLGSDAAGEIAAVGPDVTGFEVGERVFFQGIITNYDASTFQQYAKIPAALVAKTPKKITDEEAGGISLATVAVLTAFYDKTGHGLTAPWAEGGEQAGKGKAIVILGGSSSVGQYAIQLAKISGFEKIVTNSSAKHVDHLKSLGADVVLDRATHNSPEDFKDAVGGLPLSFVFDTISEKSTQLLGVKILGATKTENSHVVILLNTDSDAAELGQSQETKVAVKQVLGLGSNPALRYLSEPLWKHLGGEDGYIAKGRFVPNRPLIVEGGKAHKQYFYGMASNIFSLPTELLASIADELDAIDYGSLRLCCRQAEDFTFTYFAKKFFSRRKFFRSYLSLSTLVAISESRFSPYLETFVLDTATISEDMLDVLRSADRSRPYSQAYTDQTTILASGWDRDMLITAFEKLPNLNTITVECFDDDEWWEMGESGNPWDPDYERIIKYNGGYGLKTLLSNTGCTLQEDRHEFIVSVQTVLAAVSKANVRPKVLEIVGPRRPVVLTCQRTYGIDDSAFNIPAFTRQLTLPVIEGLEEILVDMHTRWRQPPPGNITNHFREFLGLPKKLQRLRIRNLKNVQRYRRVPGPRDDFWGPAPIAFPHLRDLELCREEIPLVDLTRILKKVSPTLRKLTLHDLVLRDAWLPRHINDEQEVDVVKVEAELWVQLCGELATWPWEELNEVNFSGFGDLGEWHLNHFGNALAEPGCAHFKKLRITEDTSSTQDPARGRAEFLYKGPDVRKALRQVADDIRAAMRDGRHVFNATLVERRNSF
;
A
#
# COMPACT_ATOMS: atom_id res chain seq x y z
N MET A 1 20.62 45.89 12.21
CA MET A 1 21.12 44.68 12.92
C MET A 1 22.56 44.47 12.52
N SER A 2 23.42 43.88 13.35
CA SER A 2 24.79 43.49 12.98
C SER A 2 24.86 41.96 12.80
N ILE A 3 25.77 41.46 11.95
CA ILE A 3 26.00 40.02 11.80
C ILE A 3 26.54 39.47 13.13
N PRO A 4 25.94 38.41 13.70
CA PRO A 4 26.45 37.82 14.95
C PRO A 4 27.80 37.13 14.72
N GLN A 5 28.63 37.08 15.77
CA GLN A 5 29.92 36.36 15.73
C GLN A 5 29.77 34.88 15.40
N SER A 6 28.62 34.27 15.72
CA SER A 6 28.30 32.90 15.36
C SER A 6 26.82 32.72 15.04
N PHE A 7 26.50 31.86 14.07
CA PHE A 7 25.16 31.50 13.64
C PHE A 7 25.13 30.08 13.09
N LYS A 8 23.92 29.54 12.91
CA LYS A 8 23.71 28.16 12.43
C LYS A 8 23.80 28.05 10.90
N ALA A 9 24.41 26.95 10.45
CA ALA A 9 24.42 26.51 9.06
C ALA A 9 24.17 25.00 8.96
N ALA A 10 23.61 24.55 7.85
CA ALA A 10 23.55 23.14 7.48
C ALA A 10 24.77 22.82 6.60
N VAL A 11 25.66 22.00 7.12
CA VAL A 11 26.98 21.74 6.56
C VAL A 11 27.10 20.28 6.16
N VAL A 12 27.63 20.01 4.97
CA VAL A 12 28.11 18.69 4.58
C VAL A 12 29.56 18.54 5.05
N PRO A 13 29.87 17.64 6.00
CA PRO A 13 31.21 17.59 6.61
C PRO A 13 32.25 16.89 5.74
N GLU A 14 31.84 15.96 4.86
CA GLU A 14 32.72 15.17 3.99
C GLU A 14 31.95 14.62 2.76
N PRO A 15 32.63 14.12 1.71
CA PRO A 15 31.97 13.68 0.48
C PRO A 15 30.86 12.64 0.67
N GLY A 16 29.63 13.00 0.29
CA GLY A 16 28.46 12.14 0.39
C GLY A 16 27.82 12.06 1.79
N ALA A 17 28.37 12.76 2.79
CA ALA A 17 27.78 12.82 4.11
C ALA A 17 26.48 13.64 4.13
N GLN A 18 25.62 13.35 5.10
CA GLN A 18 24.41 14.12 5.34
C GLN A 18 24.74 15.50 5.93
N HIS A 19 23.79 16.44 5.82
CA HIS A 19 23.93 17.75 6.43
C HIS A 19 23.89 17.64 7.95
N ILE A 20 24.84 18.30 8.62
CA ILE A 20 24.85 18.52 10.07
C ILE A 20 24.62 20.01 10.36
N ILE A 21 23.87 20.31 11.42
CA ILE A 21 23.70 21.70 11.85
C ILE A 21 24.89 22.08 12.73
N THR A 22 25.66 23.07 12.30
CA THR A 22 26.82 23.57 13.04
C THR A 22 26.72 25.07 13.25
N ASN A 23 27.40 25.54 14.28
CA ASN A 23 27.64 26.97 14.47
C ASN A 23 28.89 27.36 13.67
N ARG A 24 28.84 28.50 12.99
CA ARG A 24 29.96 29.08 12.25
C ARG A 24 29.89 30.60 12.24
N SER A 25 30.91 31.24 11.70
CA SER A 25 30.95 32.68 11.43
C SER A 25 31.04 32.94 9.92
N LEU A 26 30.77 34.19 9.52
CA LEU A 26 31.14 34.69 8.20
C LEU A 26 32.53 35.33 8.31
N GLN A 27 33.32 35.24 7.23
CA GLN A 27 34.48 36.09 7.08
C GLN A 27 34.06 37.57 6.97
N PRO A 28 34.94 38.53 7.30
CA PRO A 28 34.67 39.94 7.09
C PRO A 28 34.18 40.24 5.66
N LEU A 29 33.27 41.21 5.53
CA LEU A 29 32.79 41.67 4.24
C LEU A 29 33.92 42.38 3.50
N ALA A 30 34.19 41.99 2.26
CA ALA A 30 35.06 42.73 1.36
C ALA A 30 34.31 43.94 0.77
N SER A 31 35.06 44.82 0.10
CA SER A 31 34.45 45.92 -0.69
C SER A 31 33.52 45.33 -1.75
N GLY A 32 32.34 45.94 -1.92
CA GLY A 32 31.33 45.48 -2.87
C GLY A 32 30.45 44.30 -2.40
N GLU A 33 30.61 43.79 -1.18
CA GLU A 33 29.80 42.70 -0.63
C GLU A 33 28.75 43.18 0.39
N VAL A 34 27.61 42.48 0.46
CA VAL A 34 26.61 42.64 1.52
C VAL A 34 26.50 41.35 2.33
N GLY A 35 26.27 41.51 3.62
CA GLY A 35 25.88 40.42 4.50
C GLY A 35 24.37 40.40 4.64
N ILE A 36 23.76 39.24 4.41
CA ILE A 36 22.30 39.08 4.36
C ILE A 36 21.88 38.09 5.44
N LYS A 37 20.92 38.48 6.28
CA LYS A 37 20.21 37.58 7.20
C LYS A 37 19.14 36.85 6.40
N ILE A 38 19.34 35.56 6.15
CA ILE A 38 18.43 34.75 5.35
C ILE A 38 17.14 34.48 6.14
N THR A 39 16.00 34.94 5.62
CA THR A 39 14.66 34.72 6.19
C THR A 39 13.97 33.54 5.52
N ALA A 40 14.19 33.31 4.22
CA ALA A 40 13.72 32.14 3.47
C ALA A 40 14.80 31.60 2.52
N THR A 41 14.85 30.29 2.33
CA THR A 41 15.72 29.65 1.33
C THR A 41 14.96 28.51 0.65
N ALA A 42 15.08 28.40 -0.67
CA ALA A 42 14.46 27.33 -1.44
C ALA A 42 15.43 26.17 -1.68
N ILE A 43 14.87 25.01 -1.98
CA ILE A 43 15.63 23.79 -2.24
C ILE A 43 15.42 23.38 -3.69
N ASN A 44 16.52 23.00 -4.32
CA ASN A 44 16.59 22.68 -5.73
C ASN A 44 17.11 21.27 -5.96
N PRO A 45 16.79 20.64 -7.10
CA PRO A 45 17.35 19.32 -7.46
C PRO A 45 18.88 19.29 -7.46
N VAL A 46 19.56 20.40 -7.75
CA VAL A 46 21.02 20.46 -7.74
C VAL A 46 21.61 20.28 -6.34
N ASP A 47 20.91 20.72 -5.29
CA ASP A 47 21.46 20.73 -3.92
C ASP A 47 21.71 19.29 -3.42
N TRP A 48 20.77 18.37 -3.64
CA TRP A 48 20.98 16.97 -3.28
C TRP A 48 21.90 16.25 -4.26
N LYS A 49 21.87 16.58 -5.56
CA LYS A 49 22.76 15.97 -6.57
C LYS A 49 24.23 16.30 -6.30
N MET A 50 24.54 17.52 -5.88
CA MET A 50 25.89 17.91 -5.47
C MET A 50 26.44 17.01 -4.35
N ARG A 51 25.62 16.76 -3.32
CA ARG A 51 25.96 15.87 -2.21
C ARG A 51 26.10 14.41 -2.65
N ASP A 52 25.08 13.87 -3.31
CA ASP A 52 24.95 12.43 -3.56
C ASP A 52 25.80 11.95 -4.73
N TYR A 53 25.91 12.75 -5.78
CA TYR A 53 26.74 12.43 -6.95
C TYR A 53 28.17 12.98 -6.81
N LYS A 54 28.48 13.67 -5.71
CA LYS A 54 29.81 14.23 -5.41
C LYS A 54 30.32 15.12 -6.54
N VAL A 55 29.41 15.91 -7.11
CA VAL A 55 29.70 16.86 -8.20
C VAL A 55 29.76 18.28 -7.68
N PHE A 56 30.55 19.12 -8.34
CA PHE A 56 30.82 20.53 -8.00
C PHE A 56 31.58 20.79 -6.67
N ILE A 57 31.32 20.05 -5.59
CA ILE A 57 31.96 20.26 -4.28
C ILE A 57 33.43 19.83 -4.32
N LYS A 58 34.35 20.78 -4.12
CA LYS A 58 35.80 20.55 -4.10
C LYS A 58 36.35 20.43 -2.68
N ASP A 59 35.86 21.27 -1.79
CA ASP A 59 36.36 21.41 -0.42
C ASP A 59 35.25 21.09 0.59
N TYR A 60 35.64 20.45 1.69
CA TYR A 60 34.78 20.14 2.82
C TYR A 60 35.41 20.69 4.12
N PRO A 61 34.61 21.13 5.11
CA PRO A 61 33.15 21.15 5.13
C PRO A 61 32.54 22.12 4.10
N ALA A 62 31.36 21.79 3.57
CA ALA A 62 30.66 22.58 2.55
C ALA A 62 29.28 23.05 3.05
N VAL A 63 28.84 24.25 2.66
CA VAL A 63 27.43 24.68 2.77
C VAL A 63 26.82 24.63 1.38
N LEU A 64 25.62 24.04 1.28
CA LEU A 64 24.85 23.95 0.04
C LEU A 64 23.70 24.99 0.02
N GLY A 65 22.83 24.90 -0.97
CA GLY A 65 21.72 25.83 -1.15
C GLY A 65 22.07 26.96 -2.11
N SER A 66 21.13 27.23 -3.01
CA SER A 66 21.35 28.10 -4.16
C SER A 66 20.40 29.30 -4.23
N ASP A 67 19.34 29.34 -3.42
CA ASP A 67 18.30 30.38 -3.49
C ASP A 67 17.91 30.88 -2.10
N ALA A 68 17.85 32.20 -1.93
CA ALA A 68 17.38 32.80 -0.69
C ALA A 68 16.77 34.18 -0.85
N ALA A 69 15.95 34.52 0.13
CA ALA A 69 15.52 35.87 0.44
C ALA A 69 15.83 36.20 1.91
N GLY A 70 15.96 37.48 2.22
CA GLY A 70 16.42 37.93 3.51
C GLY A 70 16.45 39.43 3.65
N GLU A 71 17.06 39.88 4.74
CA GLU A 71 17.27 41.29 5.04
C GLU A 71 18.76 41.60 5.04
N ILE A 72 19.16 42.77 4.50
CA ILE A 72 20.53 43.27 4.62
C ILE A 72 20.88 43.40 6.10
N ALA A 73 21.88 42.64 6.55
CA ALA A 73 22.39 42.65 7.92
C ALA A 73 23.67 43.48 8.06
N ALA A 74 24.46 43.62 6.99
CA ALA A 74 25.59 44.54 6.95
C ALA A 74 25.94 44.88 5.51
N VAL A 75 26.58 46.02 5.33
CA VAL A 75 26.99 46.56 4.05
C VAL A 75 28.51 46.72 4.08
N GLY A 76 29.21 46.13 3.10
CA GLY A 76 30.65 46.23 2.98
C GLY A 76 31.10 47.63 2.55
N PRO A 77 32.42 47.92 2.60
CA PRO A 77 32.96 49.18 2.10
C PRO A 77 32.53 49.44 0.66
N ASP A 78 32.24 50.70 0.33
CA ASP A 78 31.92 51.21 -1.01
C ASP A 78 30.61 50.67 -1.65
N VAL A 79 29.83 49.87 -0.94
CA VAL A 79 28.50 49.46 -1.42
C VAL A 79 27.52 50.62 -1.26
N THR A 80 26.96 51.07 -2.39
CA THR A 80 25.88 52.06 -2.44
C THR A 80 24.58 51.43 -2.91
N GLY A 81 23.44 51.98 -2.48
CA GLY A 81 22.11 51.56 -2.95
C GLY A 81 21.46 50.44 -2.15
N PHE A 82 22.13 49.94 -1.11
CA PHE A 82 21.55 49.05 -0.10
C PHE A 82 21.68 49.62 1.31
N GLU A 83 20.64 49.45 2.13
CA GLU A 83 20.61 49.84 3.53
C GLU A 83 20.29 48.64 4.44
N VAL A 84 20.81 48.67 5.67
CA VAL A 84 20.54 47.62 6.66
C VAL A 84 19.04 47.54 6.94
N GLY A 85 18.48 46.33 6.86
CA GLY A 85 17.05 46.05 7.02
C GLY A 85 16.26 46.01 5.70
N GLU A 86 16.86 46.37 4.56
CA GLU A 86 16.18 46.20 3.27
C GLU A 86 16.00 44.72 2.93
N ARG A 87 14.79 44.37 2.47
CA ARG A 87 14.46 43.02 2.01
C ARG A 87 15.03 42.78 0.61
N VAL A 88 15.69 41.65 0.43
CA VAL A 88 16.38 41.27 -0.79
C VAL A 88 16.23 39.78 -1.10
N PHE A 89 16.43 39.40 -2.36
CA PHE A 89 16.55 38.01 -2.79
C PHE A 89 17.71 37.85 -3.78
N PHE A 90 18.30 36.66 -3.82
CA PHE A 90 19.54 36.41 -4.54
C PHE A 90 19.77 34.92 -4.81
N GLN A 91 20.63 34.65 -5.81
CA GLN A 91 21.20 33.34 -6.02
C GLN A 91 22.46 33.17 -5.15
N GLY A 92 22.52 32.12 -4.35
CA GLY A 92 23.74 31.71 -3.67
C GLY A 92 24.86 31.35 -4.64
N ILE A 93 26.11 31.46 -4.19
CA ILE A 93 27.27 31.05 -4.99
C ILE A 93 27.56 29.58 -4.67
N ILE A 94 27.13 28.71 -5.58
CA ILE A 94 27.39 27.27 -5.53
C ILE A 94 28.89 27.03 -5.23
N THR A 95 29.15 26.14 -4.28
CA THR A 95 30.48 25.73 -3.77
C THR A 95 31.27 26.79 -3.00
N ASN A 96 30.68 27.96 -2.70
CA ASN A 96 31.30 28.96 -1.84
C ASN A 96 30.73 28.89 -0.42
N TYR A 97 31.60 28.59 0.55
CA TYR A 97 31.21 28.35 1.94
C TYR A 97 30.47 29.54 2.58
N ASP A 98 30.85 30.79 2.30
CA ASP A 98 30.22 32.00 2.87
C ASP A 98 28.99 32.49 2.08
N ALA A 99 28.76 31.97 0.88
CA ALA A 99 27.80 32.52 -0.07
C ALA A 99 26.71 31.53 -0.54
N SER A 100 26.76 30.26 -0.12
CA SER A 100 25.64 29.32 -0.24
C SER A 100 24.51 29.65 0.76
N THR A 101 23.30 29.12 0.55
CA THR A 101 22.10 29.64 1.24
C THR A 101 21.57 28.80 2.41
N PHE A 102 22.05 27.58 2.64
CA PHE A 102 21.63 26.78 3.81
C PHE A 102 22.34 27.21 5.10
N GLN A 103 22.24 28.49 5.41
CA GLN A 103 22.80 29.14 6.59
C GLN A 103 21.99 30.37 6.98
N GLN A 104 22.11 30.82 8.23
CA GLN A 104 21.34 31.97 8.71
C GLN A 104 21.84 33.31 8.15
N TYR A 105 23.11 33.39 7.78
CA TYR A 105 23.73 34.57 7.19
C TYR A 105 24.61 34.17 6.01
N ALA A 106 24.55 34.92 4.92
CA ALA A 106 25.41 34.72 3.75
C ALA A 106 26.02 36.05 3.31
N LYS A 107 27.16 35.95 2.63
CA LYS A 107 27.89 37.06 2.04
C LYS A 107 27.79 37.01 0.53
N ILE A 108 27.26 38.06 -0.08
CA ILE A 108 26.96 38.08 -1.53
C ILE A 108 27.48 39.40 -2.14
N PRO A 109 28.10 39.38 -3.33
CA PRO A 109 28.40 40.59 -4.08
C PRO A 109 27.11 41.41 -4.30
N ALA A 110 27.10 42.69 -3.93
CA ALA A 110 25.91 43.54 -3.99
C ALA A 110 25.27 43.60 -5.39
N ALA A 111 26.07 43.49 -6.45
CA ALA A 111 25.60 43.46 -7.83
C ALA A 111 24.76 42.22 -8.20
N LEU A 112 24.81 41.15 -7.39
CA LEU A 112 24.06 39.91 -7.58
C LEU A 112 22.79 39.82 -6.72
N VAL A 113 22.39 40.94 -6.11
CA VAL A 113 21.28 41.01 -5.17
C VAL A 113 20.16 41.87 -5.74
N ALA A 114 18.93 41.38 -5.66
CA ALA A 114 17.73 42.09 -6.07
C ALA A 114 16.95 42.57 -4.83
N LYS A 115 16.37 43.77 -4.87
CA LYS A 115 15.44 44.24 -3.82
C LYS A 115 14.13 43.47 -3.90
N THR A 116 13.60 43.00 -2.78
CA THR A 116 12.30 42.32 -2.73
C THR A 116 11.17 43.35 -2.77
N PRO A 117 10.25 43.29 -3.76
CA PRO A 117 9.10 44.18 -3.79
C PRO A 117 8.16 43.99 -2.58
N LYS A 118 7.53 45.07 -2.12
CA LYS A 118 6.64 45.06 -0.94
C LYS A 118 5.49 44.07 -1.04
N LYS A 119 4.99 43.82 -2.26
CA LYS A 119 3.80 43.01 -2.52
C LYS A 119 4.04 41.50 -2.49
N ILE A 120 5.28 41.04 -2.33
CA ILE A 120 5.60 39.60 -2.22
C ILE A 120 6.30 39.30 -0.89
N THR A 121 6.09 38.09 -0.41
CA THR A 121 6.71 37.53 0.79
C THR A 121 8.16 37.10 0.54
N ASP A 122 8.94 36.88 1.59
CA ASP A 122 10.30 36.36 1.44
C ASP A 122 10.28 34.90 0.96
N GLU A 123 9.25 34.14 1.32
CA GLU A 123 9.03 32.77 0.87
C GLU A 123 8.80 32.70 -0.64
N GLU A 124 8.01 33.62 -1.19
CA GLU A 124 7.84 33.76 -2.65
C GLU A 124 9.14 34.20 -3.31
N ALA A 125 9.83 35.21 -2.75
CA ALA A 125 11.06 35.76 -3.31
C ALA A 125 12.21 34.75 -3.32
N GLY A 126 12.31 33.94 -2.25
CA GLY A 126 13.36 32.95 -2.06
C GLY A 126 13.31 31.77 -3.02
N GLY A 127 12.26 31.62 -3.84
CA GLY A 127 12.12 30.57 -4.86
C GLY A 127 12.35 31.03 -6.31
N ILE A 128 12.90 32.24 -6.51
CA ILE A 128 13.00 32.86 -7.84
C ILE A 128 14.34 32.56 -8.52
N SER A 129 15.44 32.63 -7.78
CA SER A 129 16.75 32.95 -8.36
C SER A 129 17.35 31.91 -9.31
N LEU A 130 17.68 30.69 -8.86
CA LEU A 130 18.38 29.68 -9.65
C LEU A 130 17.59 29.29 -10.90
N ALA A 131 16.27 29.09 -10.76
CA ALA A 131 15.42 28.75 -11.88
C ALA A 131 15.36 29.88 -12.91
N THR A 132 15.28 31.14 -12.48
CA THR A 132 15.32 32.30 -13.39
C THR A 132 16.68 32.43 -14.08
N VAL A 133 17.78 32.18 -13.37
CA VAL A 133 19.13 32.21 -13.94
C VAL A 133 19.35 31.06 -14.93
N ALA A 134 18.75 29.89 -14.70
CA ALA A 134 18.77 28.82 -15.69
C ALA A 134 18.10 29.24 -17.01
N VAL A 135 16.96 29.96 -16.93
CA VAL A 135 16.30 30.55 -18.10
C VAL A 135 17.17 31.66 -18.71
N LEU A 136 17.78 32.52 -17.88
CA LEU A 136 18.66 33.60 -18.32
C LEU A 136 19.77 33.06 -19.25
N THR A 137 20.46 32.02 -18.80
CA THR A 137 21.53 31.38 -19.58
C THR A 137 20.97 30.68 -20.81
N ALA A 138 19.85 29.97 -20.69
CA ALA A 138 19.25 29.27 -21.81
C ALA A 138 18.79 30.22 -22.93
N PHE A 139 18.20 31.36 -22.57
CA PHE A 139 17.57 32.28 -23.52
C PHE A 139 18.56 33.29 -24.07
N TYR A 140 19.36 33.92 -23.21
CA TYR A 140 20.07 35.15 -23.56
C TYR A 140 21.58 34.99 -23.68
N ASP A 141 22.17 33.97 -23.06
CA ASP A 141 23.60 33.70 -23.22
C ASP A 141 23.89 32.98 -24.54
N LYS A 142 25.07 33.25 -25.11
CA LYS A 142 25.52 32.66 -26.38
C LYS A 142 25.72 31.14 -26.31
N THR A 143 25.98 30.60 -25.12
CA THR A 143 26.06 29.15 -24.88
C THR A 143 24.69 28.48 -24.96
N GLY A 144 23.62 29.21 -24.65
CA GLY A 144 22.23 28.82 -24.92
C GLY A 144 21.78 29.24 -26.31
N HIS A 145 20.71 30.04 -26.37
CA HIS A 145 20.14 30.55 -27.62
C HIS A 145 20.74 31.90 -28.07
N GLY A 146 21.04 32.82 -27.15
CA GLY A 146 21.64 34.11 -27.46
C GLY A 146 20.65 35.21 -27.89
N LEU A 147 19.42 35.21 -27.36
CA LEU A 147 18.46 36.30 -27.58
C LEU A 147 18.93 37.61 -26.98
N THR A 148 18.49 38.72 -27.55
CA THR A 148 18.62 40.03 -26.91
C THR A 148 17.74 40.05 -25.66
N ALA A 149 18.35 40.29 -24.50
CA ALA A 149 17.64 40.27 -23.23
C ALA A 149 16.61 41.40 -23.13
N PRO A 150 15.47 41.23 -22.43
CA PRO A 150 14.36 42.18 -22.49
C PRO A 150 14.63 43.58 -21.94
N TRP A 151 15.67 43.71 -21.11
CA TRP A 151 16.13 45.00 -20.60
C TRP A 151 17.11 45.72 -21.53
N ALA A 152 17.60 45.06 -22.58
CA ALA A 152 18.39 45.70 -23.62
C ALA A 152 17.48 46.31 -24.69
N GLU A 153 18.01 47.27 -25.44
CA GLU A 153 17.29 47.91 -26.54
C GLU A 153 16.77 46.88 -27.55
N GLY A 154 15.46 46.93 -27.84
CA GLY A 154 14.79 45.97 -28.73
C GLY A 154 14.54 44.57 -28.16
N GLY A 155 15.02 44.27 -26.94
CA GLY A 155 14.94 42.93 -26.35
C GLY A 155 13.53 42.42 -26.06
N GLU A 156 12.59 43.31 -25.71
CA GLU A 156 11.18 42.94 -25.50
C GLU A 156 10.47 42.48 -26.79
N GLN A 157 11.12 42.63 -27.95
CA GLN A 157 10.61 42.22 -29.26
C GLN A 157 11.46 41.11 -29.89
N ALA A 158 12.41 40.52 -29.14
CA ALA A 158 13.35 39.52 -29.65
C ALA A 158 12.64 38.25 -30.19
N GLY A 159 11.48 37.90 -29.63
CA GLY A 159 10.64 36.77 -30.05
C GLY A 159 9.55 37.12 -31.08
N LYS A 160 9.43 38.37 -31.52
CA LYS A 160 8.30 38.83 -32.34
C LYS A 160 8.16 37.99 -33.62
N GLY A 161 6.93 37.51 -33.87
CA GLY A 161 6.60 36.69 -35.04
C GLY A 161 7.18 35.27 -35.01
N LYS A 162 7.74 34.82 -33.89
CA LYS A 162 8.31 33.48 -33.71
C LYS A 162 7.58 32.69 -32.64
N ALA A 163 7.65 31.37 -32.75
CA ALA A 163 7.23 30.44 -31.71
C ALA A 163 8.41 29.98 -30.84
N ILE A 164 8.12 29.54 -29.62
CA ILE A 164 9.02 28.79 -28.74
C ILE A 164 8.30 27.57 -28.17
N VAL A 165 9.01 26.45 -28.07
CA VAL A 165 8.53 25.26 -27.36
C VAL A 165 9.30 25.11 -26.06
N ILE A 166 8.59 25.00 -24.95
CA ILE A 166 9.14 24.77 -23.61
C ILE A 166 8.64 23.42 -23.12
N LEU A 167 9.51 22.41 -23.04
CA LEU A 167 9.14 21.11 -22.48
C LEU A 167 9.18 21.15 -20.95
N GLY A 168 8.11 20.67 -20.31
CA GLY A 168 7.96 20.63 -18.86
C GLY A 168 7.49 21.94 -18.24
N GLY A 169 6.47 22.60 -18.81
CA GLY A 169 6.02 23.94 -18.41
C GLY A 169 5.63 24.08 -16.94
N SER A 170 5.21 23.00 -16.28
CA SER A 170 4.85 23.00 -14.85
C SER A 170 6.04 22.93 -13.90
N SER A 171 7.28 22.75 -14.40
CA SER A 171 8.49 22.82 -13.57
C SER A 171 8.75 24.27 -13.12
N SER A 172 9.58 24.47 -12.08
CA SER A 172 9.95 25.82 -11.61
C SER A 172 10.60 26.64 -12.74
N VAL A 173 11.53 26.02 -13.47
CA VAL A 173 12.19 26.62 -14.64
C VAL A 173 11.18 26.87 -15.76
N GLY A 174 10.31 25.90 -16.05
CA GLY A 174 9.30 26.01 -17.13
C GLY A 174 8.36 27.19 -16.91
N GLN A 175 7.89 27.40 -15.69
CA GLN A 175 7.04 28.53 -15.32
C GLN A 175 7.73 29.88 -15.56
N TYR A 176 9.00 30.03 -15.17
CA TYR A 176 9.75 31.26 -15.43
C TYR A 176 10.18 31.41 -16.90
N ALA A 177 10.39 30.30 -17.62
CA ALA A 177 10.66 30.29 -19.06
C ALA A 177 9.46 30.83 -19.85
N ILE A 178 8.25 30.40 -19.51
CA ILE A 178 7.01 30.91 -20.13
C ILE A 178 6.90 32.43 -19.94
N GLN A 179 7.15 32.91 -18.73
CA GLN A 179 7.05 34.34 -18.41
C GLN A 179 8.12 35.17 -19.11
N LEU A 180 9.38 34.71 -19.14
CA LEU A 180 10.46 35.40 -19.85
C LEU A 180 10.30 35.33 -21.37
N ALA A 181 9.70 34.25 -21.91
CA ALA A 181 9.33 34.19 -23.32
C ALA A 181 8.27 35.25 -23.65
N LYS A 182 7.25 35.40 -22.81
CA LYS A 182 6.22 36.44 -22.96
C LYS A 182 6.82 37.84 -22.86
N ILE A 183 7.71 38.09 -21.90
CA ILE A 183 8.41 39.37 -21.75
C ILE A 183 9.31 39.67 -22.96
N SER A 184 9.90 38.65 -23.60
CA SER A 184 10.72 38.78 -24.81
C SER A 184 9.89 38.92 -26.10
N GLY A 185 8.56 38.94 -26.02
CA GLY A 185 7.67 39.20 -27.14
C GLY A 185 7.47 38.03 -28.10
N PHE A 186 7.60 36.77 -27.63
CA PHE A 186 7.24 35.60 -28.46
C PHE A 186 5.77 35.64 -28.88
N GLU A 187 5.50 35.39 -30.16
CA GLU A 187 4.14 35.36 -30.73
C GLU A 187 3.37 34.12 -30.27
N LYS A 188 4.09 33.01 -30.06
CA LYS A 188 3.49 31.72 -29.69
C LYS A 188 4.38 30.96 -28.71
N ILE A 189 3.85 30.66 -27.54
CA ILE A 189 4.50 29.89 -26.48
C ILE A 189 3.76 28.57 -26.33
N VAL A 190 4.40 27.49 -26.78
CA VAL A 190 3.87 26.12 -26.69
C VAL A 190 4.60 25.39 -25.56
N THR A 191 3.86 24.68 -24.72
CA THR A 191 4.43 23.86 -23.65
C THR A 191 3.65 22.58 -23.44
N ASN A 192 4.20 21.64 -22.67
CA ASN A 192 3.48 20.47 -22.19
C ASN A 192 3.51 20.36 -20.65
N SER A 193 2.45 19.79 -20.10
CA SER A 193 2.32 19.49 -18.67
C SER A 193 1.25 18.43 -18.44
N SER A 194 0.97 18.05 -17.19
CA SER A 194 -0.25 17.30 -16.86
C SER A 194 -1.48 18.22 -16.90
N ALA A 195 -2.62 17.70 -17.35
CA ALA A 195 -3.88 18.45 -17.54
C ALA A 195 -4.26 19.42 -16.40
N LYS A 196 -4.04 19.02 -15.13
CA LYS A 196 -4.33 19.87 -13.95
C LYS A 196 -3.59 21.20 -13.87
N HIS A 197 -2.56 21.42 -14.69
CA HIS A 197 -1.74 22.64 -14.69
C HIS A 197 -2.07 23.60 -15.84
N VAL A 198 -2.95 23.23 -16.77
CA VAL A 198 -3.23 23.98 -18.01
C VAL A 198 -3.63 25.43 -17.72
N ASP A 199 -4.62 25.65 -16.87
CA ASP A 199 -5.14 27.00 -16.60
C ASP A 199 -4.09 27.90 -15.95
N HIS A 200 -3.31 27.35 -15.03
CA HIS A 200 -2.22 28.06 -14.40
C HIS A 200 -1.14 28.46 -15.41
N LEU A 201 -0.69 27.55 -16.27
CA LEU A 201 0.34 27.84 -17.27
C LEU A 201 -0.13 28.85 -18.31
N LYS A 202 -1.41 28.81 -18.71
CA LYS A 202 -2.02 29.84 -19.55
C LYS A 202 -2.01 31.20 -18.88
N SER A 203 -2.34 31.26 -17.59
CA SER A 203 -2.29 32.52 -16.83
C SER A 203 -0.88 33.14 -16.76
N LEU A 204 0.16 32.31 -16.81
CA LEU A 204 1.57 32.75 -16.85
C LEU A 204 2.02 33.20 -18.24
N GLY A 205 1.29 32.84 -19.30
CA GLY A 205 1.58 33.28 -20.66
C GLY A 205 1.72 32.19 -21.72
N ALA A 206 1.49 30.92 -21.40
CA ALA A 206 1.49 29.87 -22.43
C ALA A 206 0.24 30.02 -23.34
N ASP A 207 0.44 29.99 -24.66
CA ASP A 207 -0.66 30.03 -25.63
C ASP A 207 -1.30 28.65 -25.81
N VAL A 208 -0.45 27.61 -25.85
CA VAL A 208 -0.88 26.22 -25.99
C VAL A 208 -0.19 25.37 -24.93
N VAL A 209 -0.99 24.62 -24.17
CA VAL A 209 -0.50 23.65 -23.19
C VAL A 209 -1.01 22.28 -23.63
N LEU A 210 -0.09 21.43 -24.09
CA LEU A 210 -0.37 20.05 -24.47
C LEU A 210 -0.35 19.16 -23.22
N ASP A 211 -1.36 18.30 -23.09
CA ASP A 211 -1.38 17.31 -22.01
C ASP A 211 -0.42 16.16 -22.36
N ARG A 212 0.66 16.04 -21.60
CA ARG A 212 1.74 15.07 -21.87
C ARG A 212 1.29 13.60 -21.88
N ALA A 213 0.13 13.29 -21.29
CA ALA A 213 -0.44 11.94 -21.29
C ALA A 213 -1.16 11.58 -22.60
N THR A 214 -1.66 12.58 -23.33
CA THR A 214 -2.55 12.38 -24.48
C THR A 214 -2.03 13.01 -25.77
N HIS A 215 -1.25 14.09 -25.68
CA HIS A 215 -0.71 14.86 -26.80
C HIS A 215 0.77 15.18 -26.53
N ASN A 216 1.66 14.27 -26.94
CA ASN A 216 3.10 14.36 -26.67
C ASN A 216 3.95 13.83 -27.83
N SER A 217 3.41 13.84 -29.06
CA SER A 217 4.13 13.51 -30.29
C SER A 217 4.74 14.76 -30.92
N PRO A 218 5.83 14.65 -31.71
CA PRO A 218 6.40 15.77 -32.46
C PRO A 218 5.37 16.51 -33.34
N GLU A 219 4.42 15.78 -33.89
CA GLU A 219 3.32 16.29 -34.72
C GLU A 219 2.38 17.19 -33.92
N ASP A 220 2.03 16.81 -32.69
CA ASP A 220 1.19 17.65 -31.80
C ASP A 220 1.84 19.02 -31.56
N PHE A 221 3.16 19.05 -31.35
CA PHE A 221 3.90 20.30 -31.15
C PHE A 221 4.00 21.11 -32.43
N LYS A 222 4.22 20.46 -33.58
CA LYS A 222 4.24 21.12 -34.88
C LYS A 222 2.91 21.80 -35.18
N ASP A 223 1.80 21.11 -34.93
CA ASP A 223 0.45 21.64 -35.12
C ASP A 223 0.17 22.80 -34.14
N ALA A 224 0.60 22.66 -32.89
CA ALA A 224 0.49 23.71 -31.88
C ALA A 224 1.31 24.98 -32.19
N VAL A 225 2.47 24.83 -32.85
CA VAL A 225 3.30 25.95 -33.34
C VAL A 225 2.57 26.70 -34.48
N GLY A 226 1.70 26.03 -35.23
CA GLY A 226 0.80 26.69 -36.18
C GLY A 226 1.49 27.34 -37.38
N GLY A 227 2.62 26.78 -37.82
CA GLY A 227 3.37 27.25 -38.99
C GLY A 227 4.23 28.50 -38.77
N LEU A 228 4.27 29.05 -37.56
CA LEU A 228 5.21 30.10 -37.21
C LEU A 228 6.65 29.57 -37.19
N PRO A 229 7.66 30.38 -37.53
CA PRO A 229 9.06 30.01 -37.35
C PRO A 229 9.34 29.67 -35.88
N LEU A 230 9.77 28.43 -35.62
CA LEU A 230 10.16 27.99 -34.27
C LEU A 230 11.58 28.47 -33.98
N SER A 231 11.80 29.18 -32.87
CA SER A 231 13.11 29.74 -32.54
C SER A 231 14.05 28.65 -32.02
N PHE A 232 13.64 27.93 -30.98
CA PHE A 232 14.36 26.81 -30.38
C PHE A 232 13.43 26.02 -29.45
N VAL A 233 13.88 24.84 -29.02
CA VAL A 233 13.21 24.06 -27.96
C VAL A 233 14.00 24.22 -26.67
N PHE A 234 13.34 24.61 -25.59
CA PHE A 234 13.92 24.59 -24.25
C PHE A 234 13.35 23.43 -23.44
N ASP A 235 14.18 22.43 -23.14
CA ASP A 235 13.79 21.29 -22.34
C ASP A 235 14.19 21.46 -20.87
N THR A 236 13.21 21.78 -20.04
CA THR A 236 13.40 22.01 -18.61
C THR A 236 13.42 20.73 -17.77
N ILE A 237 13.20 19.57 -18.39
CA ILE A 237 13.24 18.25 -17.76
C ILE A 237 14.59 17.58 -18.03
N SER A 238 15.04 17.64 -19.29
CA SER A 238 16.36 17.17 -19.75
C SER A 238 16.61 15.68 -19.53
N GLU A 239 15.56 14.87 -19.51
CA GLU A 239 15.67 13.40 -19.51
C GLU A 239 15.80 12.88 -20.94
N LYS A 240 16.33 11.67 -21.12
CA LYS A 240 16.53 11.05 -22.44
C LYS A 240 15.32 11.20 -23.37
N SER A 241 14.13 10.89 -22.87
CA SER A 241 12.89 10.94 -23.66
C SER A 241 12.50 12.37 -24.08
N THR A 242 12.73 13.37 -23.23
CA THR A 242 12.39 14.77 -23.55
C THR A 242 13.43 15.42 -24.46
N GLN A 243 14.71 15.05 -24.32
CA GLN A 243 15.76 15.46 -25.25
C GLN A 243 15.49 14.94 -26.66
N LEU A 244 15.18 13.63 -26.78
CA LEU A 244 14.79 13.01 -28.05
C LEU A 244 13.55 13.67 -28.65
N LEU A 245 12.54 13.97 -27.83
CA LEU A 245 11.34 14.68 -28.28
C LEU A 245 11.68 16.08 -28.81
N GLY A 246 12.51 16.85 -28.10
CA GLY A 246 12.94 18.18 -28.55
C GLY A 246 13.63 18.14 -29.92
N VAL A 247 14.52 17.16 -30.15
CA VAL A 247 15.16 16.97 -31.45
C VAL A 247 14.13 16.64 -32.54
N LYS A 248 13.18 15.75 -32.24
CA LYS A 248 12.13 15.36 -33.19
C LYS A 248 11.17 16.51 -33.52
N ILE A 249 10.85 17.38 -32.55
CA ILE A 249 10.02 18.57 -32.79
C ILE A 249 10.68 19.50 -33.81
N LEU A 250 11.99 19.74 -33.68
CA LEU A 250 12.74 20.56 -34.63
C LEU A 250 12.80 19.92 -36.02
N GLY A 251 12.93 18.59 -36.10
CA GLY A 251 12.82 17.84 -37.35
C GLY A 251 11.43 17.96 -38.00
N ALA A 252 10.36 17.77 -37.22
CA ALA A 252 8.97 17.81 -37.70
C ALA A 252 8.56 19.22 -38.20
N THR A 253 9.09 20.27 -37.57
CA THR A 253 8.89 21.67 -37.96
C THR A 253 9.82 22.14 -39.08
N LYS A 254 10.81 21.31 -39.49
CA LYS A 254 11.86 21.65 -40.47
C LYS A 254 12.58 22.96 -40.14
N THR A 255 12.88 23.16 -38.86
CA THR A 255 13.48 24.41 -38.38
C THR A 255 14.99 24.41 -38.63
N GLU A 256 15.46 25.24 -39.55
CA GLU A 256 16.89 25.43 -39.83
C GLU A 256 17.61 26.22 -38.73
N ASN A 257 18.92 25.95 -38.55
CA ASN A 257 19.81 26.66 -37.63
C ASN A 257 19.33 26.73 -36.16
N SER A 258 18.55 25.73 -35.73
CA SER A 258 18.00 25.67 -34.38
C SER A 258 18.64 24.56 -33.53
N HIS A 259 18.28 24.51 -32.26
CA HIS A 259 18.89 23.62 -31.27
C HIS A 259 17.93 23.37 -30.10
N VAL A 260 18.18 22.29 -29.38
CA VAL A 260 17.55 22.01 -28.09
C VAL A 260 18.49 22.53 -26.99
N VAL A 261 17.99 23.37 -26.09
CA VAL A 261 18.73 23.77 -24.88
C VAL A 261 18.26 22.93 -23.71
N ILE A 262 19.18 22.40 -22.91
CA ILE A 262 18.92 21.49 -21.79
C ILE A 262 19.68 21.93 -20.53
N LEU A 263 19.24 21.46 -19.37
CA LEU A 263 19.82 21.80 -18.06
C LEU A 263 20.62 20.66 -17.40
N LEU A 264 20.40 19.41 -17.86
CA LEU A 264 21.14 18.24 -17.40
C LEU A 264 22.10 17.75 -18.49
N ASN A 265 22.78 16.63 -18.21
CA ASN A 265 23.75 16.06 -19.15
C ASN A 265 23.08 15.68 -20.47
N THR A 266 23.79 15.94 -21.57
CA THR A 266 23.35 15.51 -22.90
C THR A 266 23.30 13.98 -22.97
N ASP A 267 22.17 13.45 -23.42
CA ASP A 267 22.02 12.03 -23.74
C ASP A 267 22.66 11.72 -25.11
N SER A 268 23.40 10.61 -25.19
CA SER A 268 24.11 10.21 -26.41
C SER A 268 23.17 10.01 -27.58
N ASP A 269 22.04 9.36 -27.36
CA ASP A 269 21.10 9.01 -28.43
C ASP A 269 20.41 10.26 -28.97
N ALA A 270 20.11 11.23 -28.10
CA ALA A 270 19.58 12.53 -28.51
C ALA A 270 20.59 13.32 -29.35
N ALA A 271 21.88 13.31 -28.96
CA ALA A 271 22.93 13.97 -29.72
C ALA A 271 23.15 13.31 -31.09
N GLU A 272 23.19 11.98 -31.15
CA GLU A 272 23.31 11.21 -32.39
C GLU A 272 22.11 11.43 -33.31
N LEU A 273 20.89 11.37 -32.78
CA LEU A 273 19.67 11.67 -33.53
C LEU A 273 19.72 13.08 -34.12
N GLY A 274 20.19 14.06 -33.35
CA GLY A 274 20.35 15.43 -33.82
C GLY A 274 21.29 15.55 -35.02
N GLN A 275 22.36 14.74 -35.08
CA GLN A 275 23.28 14.71 -36.21
C GLN A 275 22.76 13.92 -37.42
N SER A 276 21.83 12.98 -37.21
CA SER A 276 21.24 12.17 -38.28
C SER A 276 20.02 12.81 -38.96
N GLN A 277 19.48 13.90 -38.41
CA GLN A 277 18.38 14.65 -39.03
C GLN A 277 18.81 15.28 -40.36
N GLU A 278 17.86 15.41 -41.29
CA GLU A 278 18.06 16.15 -42.55
C GLU A 278 18.55 17.58 -42.28
N THR A 279 17.96 18.23 -41.27
CA THR A 279 18.44 19.48 -40.68
C THR A 279 19.13 19.17 -39.35
N LYS A 280 20.45 19.36 -39.29
CA LYS A 280 21.23 19.05 -38.08
C LYS A 280 20.74 19.87 -36.87
N VAL A 281 20.49 19.18 -35.76
CA VAL A 281 20.05 19.77 -34.49
C VAL A 281 21.14 19.58 -33.44
N ALA A 282 21.60 20.67 -32.84
CA ALA A 282 22.49 20.60 -31.68
C ALA A 282 21.68 20.45 -30.38
N VAL A 283 22.20 19.67 -29.43
CA VAL A 283 21.70 19.61 -28.04
C VAL A 283 22.72 20.31 -27.15
N LYS A 284 22.37 21.50 -26.64
CA LYS A 284 23.26 22.38 -25.88
C LYS A 284 22.92 22.33 -24.39
N GLN A 285 23.85 21.83 -23.58
CA GLN A 285 23.75 21.91 -22.13
C GLN A 285 24.15 23.30 -21.62
N VAL A 286 23.34 23.86 -20.72
CA VAL A 286 23.66 25.10 -20.00
C VAL A 286 23.51 24.91 -18.48
N LEU A 287 24.17 25.78 -17.71
CA LEU A 287 24.07 25.81 -16.25
C LEU A 287 23.65 27.21 -15.79
N GLY A 288 22.69 27.28 -14.87
CA GLY A 288 22.23 28.53 -14.27
C GLY A 288 23.16 29.03 -13.17
N LEU A 289 24.38 29.47 -13.49
CA LEU A 289 25.38 29.95 -12.52
C LEU A 289 25.59 31.46 -12.64
N GLY A 290 24.66 32.26 -12.10
CA GLY A 290 24.62 33.71 -12.31
C GLY A 290 25.78 34.47 -11.68
N SER A 291 26.47 33.85 -10.73
CA SER A 291 27.69 34.38 -10.10
C SER A 291 28.96 34.18 -10.94
N ASN A 292 28.92 33.29 -11.95
CA ASN A 292 30.04 33.06 -12.86
C ASN A 292 30.38 34.38 -13.57
N PRO A 293 31.63 34.86 -13.53
CA PRO A 293 32.04 36.11 -14.17
C PRO A 293 31.63 36.21 -15.65
N ALA A 294 31.62 35.09 -16.38
CA ALA A 294 31.21 35.05 -17.77
C ALA A 294 29.71 35.34 -17.99
N LEU A 295 28.86 35.18 -16.98
CA LEU A 295 27.41 35.43 -17.03
C LEU A 295 26.99 36.74 -16.37
N ARG A 296 27.89 37.45 -15.69
CA ARG A 296 27.57 38.68 -14.93
C ARG A 296 27.00 39.81 -15.79
N TYR A 297 27.39 39.87 -17.06
CA TYR A 297 26.84 40.83 -18.03
C TYR A 297 25.31 40.67 -18.24
N LEU A 298 24.74 39.50 -17.92
CA LEU A 298 23.30 39.23 -17.96
C LEU A 298 22.69 39.20 -16.56
N SER A 299 23.35 38.59 -15.57
CA SER A 299 22.76 38.41 -14.25
C SER A 299 22.68 39.72 -13.45
N GLU A 300 23.68 40.60 -13.52
CA GLU A 300 23.64 41.88 -12.78
C GLU A 300 22.50 42.81 -13.27
N PRO A 301 22.28 42.99 -14.59
CA PRO A 301 21.09 43.71 -15.06
C PRO A 301 19.78 43.00 -14.72
N LEU A 302 19.72 41.67 -14.83
CA LEU A 302 18.51 40.90 -14.50
C LEU A 302 17.99 41.26 -13.11
N TRP A 303 18.84 41.28 -12.08
CA TRP A 303 18.42 41.56 -10.71
C TRP A 303 17.83 42.96 -10.52
N LYS A 304 18.37 43.96 -11.24
CA LYS A 304 17.84 45.33 -11.24
C LYS A 304 16.46 45.43 -11.88
N HIS A 305 16.22 44.66 -12.95
CA HIS A 305 14.95 44.69 -13.67
C HIS A 305 13.90 43.74 -13.10
N LEU A 306 14.31 42.70 -12.38
CA LEU A 306 13.40 41.73 -11.79
C LEU A 306 12.84 42.21 -10.45
N GLY A 307 13.73 42.67 -9.56
CA GLY A 307 13.39 43.16 -8.22
C GLY A 307 13.16 44.67 -8.14
N GLY A 308 12.85 45.15 -6.94
CA GLY A 308 12.50 46.55 -6.66
C GLY A 308 11.09 46.92 -7.12
N GLU A 309 10.62 48.09 -6.66
CA GLU A 309 9.26 48.57 -6.97
C GLU A 309 9.07 48.93 -8.45
N ASP A 310 10.16 49.22 -9.17
CA ASP A 310 10.14 49.45 -10.62
C ASP A 310 10.37 48.17 -11.44
N GLY A 311 10.59 47.02 -10.78
CA GLY A 311 10.90 45.75 -11.42
C GLY A 311 9.70 45.02 -12.00
N TYR A 312 9.96 43.96 -12.77
CA TYR A 312 8.94 43.12 -13.40
C TYR A 312 8.01 42.47 -12.39
N ILE A 313 8.54 42.08 -11.22
CA ILE A 313 7.74 41.49 -10.15
C ILE A 313 6.71 42.51 -9.66
N ALA A 314 7.14 43.70 -9.25
CA ALA A 314 6.27 44.78 -8.76
C ALA A 314 5.20 45.19 -9.80
N LYS A 315 5.56 45.20 -11.09
CA LYS A 315 4.66 45.50 -12.21
C LYS A 315 3.73 44.35 -12.61
N GLY A 316 3.89 43.16 -12.01
CA GLY A 316 3.06 41.98 -12.31
C GLY A 316 3.38 41.34 -13.68
N ARG A 317 4.51 41.69 -14.30
CA ARG A 317 4.99 41.07 -15.54
C ARG A 317 5.71 39.75 -15.28
N PHE A 318 6.15 39.55 -14.04
CA PHE A 318 6.76 38.32 -13.56
C PHE A 318 6.14 37.97 -12.21
N VAL A 319 5.66 36.75 -12.06
CA VAL A 319 4.96 36.23 -10.90
C VAL A 319 5.80 35.10 -10.31
N PRO A 320 6.15 35.18 -9.01
CA PRO A 320 6.84 34.09 -8.34
C PRO A 320 6.03 32.78 -8.40
N ASN A 321 6.72 31.65 -8.34
CA ASN A 321 6.05 30.37 -8.13
C ASN A 321 5.32 30.37 -6.79
N ARG A 322 4.24 29.59 -6.67
CA ARG A 322 3.49 29.44 -5.43
C ARG A 322 4.30 28.61 -4.42
N PRO A 323 4.89 29.19 -3.37
CA PRO A 323 5.61 28.41 -2.39
C PRO A 323 4.60 27.59 -1.58
N LEU A 324 4.91 26.32 -1.35
CA LEU A 324 4.30 25.57 -0.27
C LEU A 324 5.10 25.88 0.99
N ILE A 325 4.55 26.70 1.88
CA ILE A 325 5.18 26.95 3.17
C ILE A 325 5.02 25.71 4.02
N VAL A 326 6.15 25.22 4.49
CA VAL A 326 6.24 24.10 5.39
C VAL A 326 6.45 24.66 6.78
N GLU A 327 5.39 24.69 7.59
CA GLU A 327 5.49 25.18 8.97
C GLU A 327 6.51 24.35 9.77
N GLY A 328 7.35 25.04 10.56
CA GLY A 328 8.35 24.41 11.45
C GLY A 328 9.81 24.47 10.97
N GLY A 329 10.10 24.92 9.75
CA GLY A 329 11.44 24.83 9.12
C GLY A 329 12.63 25.52 9.82
N LYS A 330 12.42 26.43 10.78
CA LYS A 330 13.51 27.11 11.53
C LYS A 330 13.54 26.86 13.04
N ALA A 331 12.52 26.22 13.61
CA ALA A 331 12.48 25.85 15.03
C ALA A 331 12.41 24.34 15.28
N HIS A 332 12.11 23.55 14.26
CA HIS A 332 12.12 22.10 14.35
C HIS A 332 12.72 21.52 13.07
N LYS A 333 13.83 20.79 13.21
CA LYS A 333 14.14 19.71 12.29
C LYS A 333 12.88 18.84 12.19
N GLN A 334 12.01 18.97 11.19
CA GLN A 334 11.10 17.86 10.86
C GLN A 334 10.33 17.91 9.53
N TYR A 335 9.95 19.06 8.95
CA TYR A 335 8.73 18.95 8.13
C TYR A 335 8.85 18.67 6.62
N PHE A 336 9.87 19.08 5.85
CA PHE A 336 9.90 18.67 4.41
C PHE A 336 11.19 18.09 3.87
N TYR A 337 12.33 18.36 4.49
CA TYR A 337 13.48 17.44 4.38
C TYR A 337 13.58 16.52 5.59
N GLY A 338 12.72 16.70 6.59
CA GLY A 338 12.63 15.82 7.74
C GLY A 338 11.73 14.58 7.55
N MET A 339 10.97 14.47 6.47
CA MET A 339 10.33 13.17 6.17
C MET A 339 11.28 12.17 5.49
N ALA A 340 12.41 12.66 4.93
CA ALA A 340 13.47 11.80 4.40
C ALA A 340 14.75 11.83 5.27
N SER A 341 15.26 12.99 5.69
CA SER A 341 16.50 13.07 6.50
C SER A 341 16.27 13.01 8.02
N ASN A 342 15.08 13.33 8.53
CA ASN A 342 14.77 13.04 9.94
C ASN A 342 14.32 11.58 10.10
N ILE A 343 13.76 10.97 9.06
CA ILE A 343 13.30 9.59 9.14
C ILE A 343 14.46 8.60 9.34
N PHE A 344 15.61 8.84 8.69
CA PHE A 344 16.83 8.05 8.91
C PHE A 344 17.65 8.48 10.12
N SER A 345 17.24 9.56 10.80
CA SER A 345 17.81 9.99 12.08
C SER A 345 17.03 9.46 13.29
N LEU A 346 15.80 8.98 13.06
CA LEU A 346 15.08 8.20 14.05
C LEU A 346 15.84 6.89 14.27
N PRO A 347 15.97 6.42 15.52
CA PRO A 347 16.35 5.03 15.76
C PRO A 347 15.48 4.13 14.88
N THR A 348 16.06 3.10 14.29
CA THR A 348 15.35 2.17 13.39
C THR A 348 14.07 1.63 14.03
N GLU A 349 14.08 1.49 15.36
CA GLU A 349 12.95 1.11 16.21
C GLU A 349 11.81 2.15 16.19
N LEU A 350 12.13 3.44 16.22
CA LEU A 350 11.16 4.53 16.20
C LEU A 350 10.60 4.76 14.80
N LEU A 351 11.43 4.60 13.75
CA LEU A 351 10.94 4.59 12.38
C LEU A 351 10.03 3.39 12.13
N ALA A 352 10.40 2.18 12.59
CA ALA A 352 9.54 1.00 12.52
C ALA A 352 8.20 1.23 13.24
N SER A 353 8.22 1.89 14.40
CA SER A 353 7.00 2.21 15.16
C SER A 353 6.09 3.21 14.45
N ILE A 354 6.63 4.25 13.79
CA ILE A 354 5.83 5.20 12.99
C ILE A 354 5.26 4.49 11.77
N ALA A 355 6.09 3.70 11.11
CA ALA A 355 5.67 2.93 9.94
C ALA A 355 4.69 1.80 10.30
N ASP A 356 4.58 1.45 11.59
CA ASP A 356 3.58 0.51 12.09
C ASP A 356 2.15 1.08 12.02
N GLU A 357 2.03 2.40 12.10
CA GLU A 357 0.77 3.14 12.13
C GLU A 357 0.33 3.66 10.75
N LEU A 358 1.20 3.54 9.73
CA LEU A 358 0.89 3.96 8.36
C LEU A 358 0.13 2.86 7.61
N ASP A 359 -0.82 3.26 6.77
CA ASP A 359 -1.47 2.35 5.83
C ASP A 359 -0.50 1.91 4.71
N ALA A 360 -0.91 0.92 3.92
CA ALA A 360 -0.03 0.32 2.91
C ALA A 360 0.39 1.31 1.80
N ILE A 361 -0.46 2.30 1.47
CA ILE A 361 -0.22 3.27 0.41
C ILE A 361 0.77 4.33 0.90
N ASP A 362 0.56 4.85 2.11
CA ASP A 362 1.41 5.85 2.73
C ASP A 362 2.79 5.26 3.08
N TYR A 363 2.82 4.03 3.59
CA TYR A 363 4.07 3.30 3.79
C TYR A 363 4.79 3.09 2.45
N GLY A 364 4.07 2.64 1.42
CA GLY A 364 4.63 2.42 0.09
C GLY A 364 5.24 3.69 -0.50
N SER A 365 4.55 4.82 -0.33
CA SER A 365 5.02 6.14 -0.72
C SER A 365 6.26 6.54 0.07
N LEU A 366 6.26 6.37 1.41
CA LEU A 366 7.42 6.63 2.27
C LEU A 366 8.65 5.82 1.85
N ARG A 367 8.46 4.53 1.53
CA ARG A 367 9.51 3.63 1.01
C ARG A 367 10.05 4.13 -0.33
N LEU A 368 9.18 4.52 -1.26
CA LEU A 368 9.55 4.92 -2.62
C LEU A 368 10.12 6.34 -2.72
N CYS A 369 9.86 7.20 -1.74
CA CYS A 369 10.33 8.58 -1.74
C CYS A 369 11.86 8.72 -1.63
N CYS A 370 12.59 7.74 -1.09
CA CYS A 370 14.04 7.80 -0.91
C CYS A 370 14.70 6.41 -0.97
N ARG A 371 15.79 6.26 -1.73
CA ARG A 371 16.53 4.99 -1.86
C ARG A 371 17.07 4.45 -0.53
N GLN A 372 17.48 5.30 0.39
CA GLN A 372 17.89 4.89 1.74
C GLN A 372 16.71 4.46 2.63
N ALA A 373 15.53 5.09 2.49
CA ALA A 373 14.30 4.62 3.16
C ALA A 373 13.93 3.27 2.65
N GLU A 374 13.98 3.10 1.34
CA GLU A 374 13.78 1.81 0.75
C GLU A 374 14.71 0.78 1.38
N ASP A 375 16.02 1.02 1.48
CA ASP A 375 16.93 0.01 2.04
C ASP A 375 16.68 -0.29 3.54
N PHE A 376 16.36 0.72 4.37
CA PHE A 376 16.06 0.52 5.80
C PHE A 376 14.68 -0.09 6.05
N THR A 377 13.66 0.39 5.35
CA THR A 377 12.27 0.04 5.60
C THR A 377 11.82 -1.13 4.74
N PHE A 378 12.60 -1.57 3.74
CA PHE A 378 12.21 -2.68 2.88
C PHE A 378 12.06 -3.99 3.63
N THR A 379 13.02 -4.37 4.48
CA THR A 379 12.93 -5.61 5.26
C THR A 379 11.68 -5.61 6.11
N TYR A 380 11.38 -4.48 6.75
CA TYR A 380 10.18 -4.31 7.57
C TYR A 380 8.91 -4.30 6.72
N PHE A 381 8.89 -3.58 5.59
CA PHE A 381 7.78 -3.55 4.64
C PHE A 381 7.45 -4.94 4.13
N ALA A 382 8.49 -5.67 3.72
CA ALA A 382 8.36 -6.98 3.16
C ALA A 382 7.89 -7.97 4.24
N LYS A 383 8.38 -7.88 5.49
CA LYS A 383 7.85 -8.67 6.60
C LYS A 383 6.42 -8.30 6.98
N LYS A 384 6.11 -7.02 7.13
CA LYS A 384 4.82 -6.56 7.62
C LYS A 384 3.73 -6.72 6.58
N PHE A 385 3.98 -6.17 5.40
CA PHE A 385 2.97 -6.12 4.37
C PHE A 385 3.07 -7.31 3.46
N PHE A 386 4.25 -7.86 3.15
CA PHE A 386 4.44 -8.86 2.09
C PHE A 386 4.56 -10.31 2.58
N SER A 387 4.65 -10.55 3.89
CA SER A 387 4.75 -11.91 4.44
C SER A 387 3.59 -12.81 4.12
N ARG A 388 2.40 -12.24 3.88
CA ARG A 388 1.21 -12.97 3.43
C ARG A 388 0.69 -12.38 2.13
N ARG A 389 0.63 -13.18 1.06
CA ARG A 389 0.12 -12.73 -0.24
C ARG A 389 -0.86 -13.73 -0.82
N LYS A 390 -1.95 -13.17 -1.36
CA LYS A 390 -3.01 -13.89 -2.03
C LYS A 390 -2.84 -13.83 -3.54
N PHE A 391 -2.99 -14.98 -4.17
CA PHE A 391 -2.84 -15.16 -5.60
C PHE A 391 -4.05 -15.89 -6.16
N PHE A 392 -4.51 -15.42 -7.30
CA PHE A 392 -5.52 -16.04 -8.12
C PHE A 392 -4.89 -17.06 -9.07
N ARG A 393 -5.60 -18.15 -9.41
CA ARG A 393 -5.15 -19.13 -10.42
C ARG A 393 -5.37 -18.59 -11.83
N SER A 394 -4.75 -17.46 -12.15
CA SER A 394 -4.67 -16.86 -13.50
C SER A 394 -3.22 -16.71 -13.93
N TYR A 395 -2.98 -16.64 -15.23
CA TYR A 395 -1.64 -16.43 -15.77
C TYR A 395 -0.99 -15.15 -15.23
N LEU A 396 -1.70 -14.02 -15.21
CA LEU A 396 -1.18 -12.74 -14.72
C LEU A 396 -0.81 -12.80 -13.23
N SER A 397 -1.66 -13.42 -12.41
CA SER A 397 -1.42 -13.54 -10.97
C SER A 397 -0.24 -14.48 -10.68
N LEU A 398 -0.18 -15.65 -11.30
CA LEU A 398 0.89 -16.61 -11.05
C LEU A 398 2.23 -16.18 -11.68
N SER A 399 2.22 -15.45 -12.79
CA SER A 399 3.45 -14.86 -13.35
C SER A 399 4.00 -13.78 -12.43
N THR A 400 3.12 -13.03 -11.77
CA THR A 400 3.53 -12.08 -10.71
C THR A 400 4.19 -12.81 -9.54
N LEU A 401 3.65 -13.96 -9.10
CA LEU A 401 4.28 -14.80 -8.07
C LEU A 401 5.68 -15.27 -8.49
N VAL A 402 5.87 -15.69 -9.74
CA VAL A 402 7.19 -16.07 -10.26
C VAL A 402 8.15 -14.88 -10.28
N ALA A 403 7.71 -13.71 -10.74
CA ALA A 403 8.54 -12.50 -10.70
C ALA A 403 8.91 -12.10 -9.26
N ILE A 404 8.00 -12.30 -8.31
CA ILE A 404 8.24 -12.08 -6.88
C ILE A 404 9.31 -13.03 -6.36
N SER A 405 9.24 -14.32 -6.70
CA SER A 405 10.20 -15.33 -6.25
C SER A 405 11.60 -15.11 -6.83
N GLU A 406 11.72 -14.36 -7.92
CA GLU A 406 13.00 -13.97 -8.55
C GLU A 406 13.53 -12.61 -8.06
N SER A 407 12.78 -11.94 -7.19
CA SER A 407 13.09 -10.60 -6.71
C SER A 407 13.65 -10.57 -5.28
N ARG A 408 14.06 -9.38 -4.81
CA ARG A 408 14.41 -9.11 -3.40
C ARG A 408 13.28 -9.42 -2.39
N PHE A 409 12.04 -9.65 -2.82
CA PHE A 409 10.91 -10.05 -1.97
C PHE A 409 10.85 -11.54 -1.67
N SER A 410 11.57 -12.38 -2.42
CA SER A 410 11.61 -13.84 -2.26
C SER A 410 11.73 -14.32 -0.80
N PRO A 411 12.70 -13.85 0.01
CA PRO A 411 12.87 -14.35 1.38
C PRO A 411 11.82 -13.81 2.35
N TYR A 412 10.91 -12.93 1.92
CA TYR A 412 9.93 -12.31 2.79
C TYR A 412 8.54 -12.89 2.67
N LEU A 413 8.24 -13.66 1.61
CA LEU A 413 6.96 -14.32 1.46
C LEU A 413 6.93 -15.61 2.30
N GLU A 414 6.34 -15.53 3.48
CA GLU A 414 6.25 -16.63 4.46
C GLU A 414 4.93 -17.41 4.34
N THR A 415 3.87 -16.73 3.92
CA THR A 415 2.51 -17.27 3.75
C THR A 415 2.02 -17.03 2.34
N PHE A 416 1.86 -18.13 1.61
CA PHE A 416 1.23 -18.13 0.30
C PHE A 416 -0.26 -18.47 0.45
N VAL A 417 -1.13 -17.64 -0.12
CA VAL A 417 -2.58 -17.89 -0.16
C VAL A 417 -3.02 -18.10 -1.61
N LEU A 418 -3.56 -19.27 -1.91
CA LEU A 418 -4.20 -19.57 -3.18
C LEU A 418 -5.69 -19.35 -3.07
N ASP A 419 -6.21 -18.51 -3.95
CA ASP A 419 -7.63 -18.28 -4.10
C ASP A 419 -8.30 -19.41 -4.91
N THR A 420 -9.47 -19.86 -4.46
CA THR A 420 -10.24 -20.93 -5.12
C THR A 420 -11.20 -20.44 -6.20
N ALA A 421 -11.36 -19.13 -6.42
CA ALA A 421 -12.35 -18.64 -7.37
C ALA A 421 -11.96 -18.98 -8.82
N THR A 422 -12.98 -19.09 -9.64
CA THR A 422 -12.89 -19.33 -11.08
C THR A 422 -13.77 -18.30 -11.79
N ILE A 423 -13.33 -17.87 -12.95
CA ILE A 423 -14.11 -16.98 -13.81
C ILE A 423 -15.25 -17.81 -14.40
N SER A 424 -16.49 -17.38 -14.21
CA SER A 424 -17.67 -18.07 -14.74
C SER A 424 -17.88 -17.74 -16.22
N GLU A 425 -18.27 -18.75 -17.00
CA GLU A 425 -18.70 -18.62 -18.39
C GLU A 425 -20.01 -17.81 -18.50
N ASP A 426 -20.90 -17.91 -17.51
CA ASP A 426 -22.28 -17.38 -17.57
C ASP A 426 -22.33 -15.85 -17.62
N MET A 427 -21.31 -15.19 -17.06
CA MET A 427 -21.16 -13.73 -17.12
C MET A 427 -20.78 -13.23 -18.53
N LEU A 428 -20.31 -14.11 -19.42
CA LEU A 428 -20.05 -13.74 -20.81
C LEU A 428 -21.34 -13.34 -21.52
N ASP A 429 -22.45 -14.00 -21.21
CA ASP A 429 -23.75 -13.76 -21.81
C ASP A 429 -24.37 -12.46 -21.33
N VAL A 430 -24.17 -12.12 -20.05
CA VAL A 430 -24.56 -10.84 -19.44
C VAL A 430 -23.75 -9.67 -20.01
N LEU A 431 -22.46 -9.87 -20.29
CA LEU A 431 -21.57 -8.82 -20.77
C LEU A 431 -21.61 -8.59 -22.29
N ARG A 432 -22.35 -9.41 -23.06
CA ARG A 432 -22.44 -9.31 -24.55
C ARG A 432 -22.85 -7.91 -25.05
N SER A 433 -23.52 -7.10 -24.23
CA SER A 433 -23.94 -5.73 -24.56
C SER A 433 -22.96 -4.62 -24.14
N ALA A 434 -21.82 -4.95 -23.52
CA ALA A 434 -20.88 -3.98 -22.97
C ALA A 434 -19.46 -4.11 -23.57
N ASP A 435 -18.74 -2.98 -23.63
CA ASP A 435 -17.32 -2.87 -24.06
C ASP A 435 -16.34 -3.75 -23.24
N ARG A 436 -16.82 -4.38 -22.15
CA ARG A 436 -16.05 -5.22 -21.22
C ARG A 436 -16.09 -6.73 -21.53
N SER A 437 -16.87 -7.17 -22.54
CA SER A 437 -17.01 -8.60 -22.90
C SER A 437 -15.71 -9.25 -23.38
N ARG A 438 -14.92 -8.55 -24.22
CA ARG A 438 -13.67 -9.10 -24.78
C ARG A 438 -12.60 -9.35 -23.71
N PRO A 439 -12.26 -8.39 -22.83
CA PRO A 439 -11.30 -8.65 -21.75
C PRO A 439 -11.72 -9.78 -20.81
N TYR A 440 -13.02 -9.89 -20.51
CA TYR A 440 -13.55 -10.96 -19.64
C TYR A 440 -13.44 -12.34 -20.32
N SER A 441 -13.78 -12.44 -21.60
CA SER A 441 -13.63 -13.68 -22.38
C SER A 441 -12.18 -14.14 -22.50
N GLN A 442 -11.25 -13.20 -22.67
CA GLN A 442 -9.83 -13.53 -22.67
C GLN A 442 -9.40 -14.05 -21.29
N ALA A 443 -9.77 -13.38 -20.20
CA ALA A 443 -9.42 -13.80 -18.85
C ALA A 443 -9.97 -15.19 -18.49
N TYR A 444 -11.23 -15.48 -18.87
CA TYR A 444 -11.84 -16.80 -18.75
C TYR A 444 -11.04 -17.87 -19.52
N THR A 445 -10.75 -17.60 -20.80
CA THR A 445 -10.02 -18.54 -21.66
C THR A 445 -8.62 -18.82 -21.13
N ASP A 446 -7.91 -17.77 -20.69
CA ASP A 446 -6.57 -17.87 -20.12
C ASP A 446 -6.56 -18.69 -18.84
N GLN A 447 -7.51 -18.43 -17.93
CA GLN A 447 -7.65 -19.21 -16.70
C GLN A 447 -7.94 -20.67 -17.03
N THR A 448 -8.98 -20.95 -17.82
CA THR A 448 -9.35 -22.33 -18.20
C THR A 448 -8.17 -23.08 -18.82
N THR A 449 -7.39 -22.42 -19.67
CA THR A 449 -6.21 -23.02 -20.32
C THR A 449 -5.14 -23.41 -19.31
N ILE A 450 -4.79 -22.53 -18.35
CA ILE A 450 -3.76 -22.85 -17.36
C ILE A 450 -4.20 -23.95 -16.39
N LEU A 451 -5.48 -24.00 -16.05
CA LEU A 451 -6.03 -25.04 -15.17
C LEU A 451 -6.06 -26.40 -15.87
N ALA A 452 -6.51 -26.44 -17.12
CA ALA A 452 -6.64 -27.68 -17.89
C ALA A 452 -5.29 -28.30 -18.26
N SER A 453 -4.27 -27.46 -18.49
CA SER A 453 -2.90 -27.91 -18.80
C SER A 453 -2.07 -28.26 -17.56
N GLY A 454 -2.51 -27.83 -16.36
CA GLY A 454 -1.72 -27.93 -15.13
C GLY A 454 -0.55 -26.94 -15.07
N TRP A 455 -0.58 -25.91 -15.93
CA TRP A 455 0.45 -24.87 -15.98
C TRP A 455 0.47 -24.03 -14.70
N ASP A 456 -0.69 -23.89 -14.04
CA ASP A 456 -0.80 -23.29 -12.71
C ASP A 456 0.13 -23.96 -11.69
N ARG A 457 0.12 -25.30 -11.63
CA ARG A 457 1.00 -26.09 -10.76
C ARG A 457 2.47 -25.88 -11.11
N ASP A 458 2.81 -25.85 -12.39
CA ASP A 458 4.21 -25.74 -12.82
C ASP A 458 4.78 -24.34 -12.52
N MET A 459 3.95 -23.30 -12.61
CA MET A 459 4.30 -21.95 -12.14
C MET A 459 4.46 -21.89 -10.61
N LEU A 460 3.60 -22.58 -9.85
CA LEU A 460 3.73 -22.69 -8.40
C LEU A 460 5.03 -23.41 -8.00
N ILE A 461 5.39 -24.50 -8.67
CA ILE A 461 6.66 -25.21 -8.44
C ILE A 461 7.84 -24.26 -8.67
N THR A 462 7.86 -23.61 -9.83
CA THR A 462 8.91 -22.64 -10.21
C THR A 462 9.05 -21.53 -9.16
N ALA A 463 7.94 -21.03 -8.63
CA ALA A 463 7.95 -20.03 -7.60
C ALA A 463 8.47 -20.58 -6.27
N PHE A 464 7.91 -21.70 -5.78
CA PHE A 464 8.22 -22.28 -4.48
C PHE A 464 9.68 -22.70 -4.33
N GLU A 465 10.32 -23.18 -5.39
CA GLU A 465 11.77 -23.48 -5.40
C GLU A 465 12.64 -22.27 -5.03
N LYS A 466 12.14 -21.06 -5.29
CA LYS A 466 12.84 -19.79 -5.05
C LYS A 466 12.25 -19.02 -3.86
N LEU A 467 11.44 -19.64 -2.99
CA LEU A 467 10.88 -19.02 -1.79
C LEU A 467 11.43 -19.70 -0.52
N PRO A 468 12.60 -19.26 -0.01
CA PRO A 468 13.34 -19.99 1.02
C PRO A 468 12.67 -19.99 2.39
N ASN A 469 11.78 -19.03 2.67
CA ASN A 469 11.12 -18.85 3.97
C ASN A 469 9.63 -19.19 3.93
N LEU A 470 9.15 -19.84 2.86
CA LEU A 470 7.75 -20.25 2.75
C LEU A 470 7.42 -21.28 3.85
N ASN A 471 6.60 -20.85 4.81
CA ASN A 471 6.28 -21.60 6.02
C ASN A 471 4.79 -21.98 6.10
N THR A 472 3.92 -21.16 5.52
CA THR A 472 2.47 -21.35 5.56
C THR A 472 1.92 -21.44 4.13
N ILE A 473 1.08 -22.43 3.91
CA ILE A 473 0.27 -22.54 2.70
C ILE A 473 -1.21 -22.43 3.08
N THR A 474 -1.92 -21.53 2.41
CA THR A 474 -3.32 -21.26 2.61
C THR A 474 -4.09 -21.51 1.32
N VAL A 475 -5.25 -22.14 1.43
CA VAL A 475 -6.27 -22.17 0.36
C VAL A 475 -7.51 -21.45 0.90
N GLU A 476 -7.93 -20.37 0.26
CA GLU A 476 -9.03 -19.51 0.73
C GLU A 476 -9.99 -19.15 -0.42
N CYS A 477 -11.26 -18.91 -0.11
CA CYS A 477 -12.24 -18.39 -1.07
C CYS A 477 -12.08 -16.87 -1.31
N PHE A 478 -12.53 -16.36 -2.46
CA PHE A 478 -12.54 -14.92 -2.74
C PHE A 478 -13.71 -14.24 -2.02
N ASP A 479 -13.47 -13.69 -0.82
CA ASP A 479 -14.38 -12.73 -0.19
C ASP A 479 -13.88 -11.31 -0.47
N ASP A 480 -14.50 -10.64 -1.44
CA ASP A 480 -14.56 -9.18 -1.46
C ASP A 480 -15.92 -8.75 -0.91
N ASP A 481 -15.91 -7.88 0.09
CA ASP A 481 -17.10 -7.17 0.58
C ASP A 481 -17.64 -6.13 -0.45
N GLU A 482 -17.18 -6.14 -1.71
CA GLU A 482 -17.50 -5.11 -2.73
C GLU A 482 -18.26 -5.60 -3.99
N TRP A 483 -18.67 -6.88 -4.08
CA TRP A 483 -19.32 -7.41 -5.30
C TRP A 483 -20.85 -7.54 -5.28
N TRP A 484 -21.60 -6.76 -4.47
CA TRP A 484 -23.06 -6.96 -4.33
C TRP A 484 -23.98 -5.72 -4.42
N GLU A 485 -23.62 -4.69 -5.19
CA GLU A 485 -24.62 -3.69 -5.67
C GLU A 485 -25.24 -4.01 -7.05
N MET A 486 -25.23 -5.27 -7.49
CA MET A 486 -25.86 -5.67 -8.75
C MET A 486 -27.08 -6.58 -8.53
N GLY A 487 -28.24 -5.92 -8.57
CA GLY A 487 -29.58 -6.34 -9.03
C GLY A 487 -29.99 -7.82 -8.99
N GLU A 488 -31.15 -8.03 -8.38
CA GLU A 488 -31.99 -9.23 -8.43
C GLU A 488 -32.23 -9.77 -9.87
N SER A 489 -31.78 -11.00 -10.14
CA SER A 489 -32.55 -11.95 -10.96
C SER A 489 -31.99 -13.37 -10.82
N GLY A 490 -32.25 -14.02 -9.70
CA GLY A 490 -32.07 -15.47 -9.56
C GLY A 490 -33.29 -16.23 -10.09
N ASN A 491 -33.18 -16.86 -11.26
CA ASN A 491 -34.15 -17.87 -11.70
C ASN A 491 -33.48 -19.25 -11.82
N PRO A 492 -33.67 -20.17 -10.85
CA PRO A 492 -32.99 -21.47 -10.79
C PRO A 492 -33.56 -22.55 -11.72
N TRP A 493 -34.45 -22.20 -12.65
CA TRP A 493 -35.21 -23.15 -13.47
C TRP A 493 -34.92 -23.06 -14.99
N ASP A 494 -33.76 -22.54 -15.37
CA ASP A 494 -33.34 -22.50 -16.77
C ASP A 494 -32.78 -23.87 -17.23
N PRO A 495 -33.35 -24.50 -18.28
CA PRO A 495 -32.86 -25.74 -18.87
C PRO A 495 -31.41 -25.70 -19.40
N ASP A 496 -30.82 -24.51 -19.61
CA ASP A 496 -29.43 -24.39 -20.04
C ASP A 496 -28.42 -24.60 -18.90
N TYR A 497 -28.87 -24.61 -17.63
CA TYR A 497 -28.01 -24.83 -16.46
C TYR A 497 -27.43 -26.27 -16.39
N GLU A 498 -28.15 -27.25 -16.95
CA GLU A 498 -27.67 -28.63 -17.08
C GLU A 498 -26.61 -28.81 -18.19
N ARG A 499 -26.48 -27.85 -19.12
CA ARG A 499 -25.51 -27.92 -20.21
C ARG A 499 -24.11 -27.52 -19.78
N ILE A 500 -23.97 -26.57 -18.85
CA ILE A 500 -22.67 -25.97 -18.47
C ILE A 500 -21.73 -26.98 -17.79
N ILE A 501 -22.25 -27.88 -16.97
CA ILE A 501 -21.47 -28.96 -16.31
C ILE A 501 -20.90 -29.95 -17.34
N LYS A 502 -21.51 -30.05 -18.53
CA LYS A 502 -21.22 -31.08 -19.53
C LYS A 502 -20.04 -30.74 -20.44
N TYR A 503 -19.59 -29.49 -20.49
CA TYR A 503 -18.59 -29.02 -21.47
C TYR A 503 -17.23 -28.62 -20.89
N ASN A 504 -17.10 -28.40 -19.57
CA ASN A 504 -15.83 -27.96 -18.93
C ASN A 504 -15.01 -29.07 -18.26
N GLY A 505 -15.45 -30.33 -18.34
CA GLY A 505 -14.66 -31.47 -17.87
C GLY A 505 -13.63 -31.90 -18.90
N GLY A 506 -12.37 -31.46 -18.75
CA GLY A 506 -11.23 -31.90 -19.56
C GLY A 506 -11.17 -33.42 -19.79
N TYR A 507 -10.41 -33.83 -20.81
CA TYR A 507 -10.29 -35.22 -21.27
C TYR A 507 -9.97 -36.18 -20.09
N GLY A 508 -10.97 -36.96 -19.66
CA GLY A 508 -10.86 -37.89 -18.51
C GLY A 508 -12.06 -37.83 -17.56
N LEU A 509 -12.54 -36.63 -17.21
CA LEU A 509 -13.69 -36.45 -16.31
C LEU A 509 -14.98 -36.98 -16.95
N LYS A 510 -15.13 -36.77 -18.26
CA LYS A 510 -16.24 -37.28 -19.07
C LYS A 510 -16.36 -38.80 -19.06
N THR A 511 -15.22 -39.51 -19.10
CA THR A 511 -15.15 -40.98 -19.09
C THR A 511 -15.42 -41.55 -17.69
N LEU A 512 -14.98 -40.84 -16.64
CA LEU A 512 -15.23 -41.24 -15.25
C LEU A 512 -16.72 -41.07 -14.89
N LEU A 513 -17.32 -39.94 -15.27
CA LEU A 513 -18.74 -39.63 -15.02
C LEU A 513 -19.68 -40.56 -15.80
N SER A 514 -19.34 -40.92 -17.04
CA SER A 514 -20.12 -41.89 -17.83
C SER A 514 -20.11 -43.30 -17.23
N ASN A 515 -19.03 -43.69 -16.56
CA ASN A 515 -18.87 -45.04 -16.00
C ASN A 515 -19.39 -45.17 -14.56
N THR A 516 -19.52 -44.07 -13.82
CA THR A 516 -19.93 -44.05 -12.41
C THR A 516 -21.38 -43.62 -12.19
N GLY A 517 -22.05 -43.09 -13.23
CA GLY A 517 -23.45 -42.67 -13.16
C GLY A 517 -23.74 -41.50 -12.21
N CYS A 518 -22.71 -40.77 -11.78
CA CYS A 518 -22.83 -39.69 -10.81
C CYS A 518 -23.11 -38.34 -11.50
N THR A 519 -24.15 -37.64 -11.05
CA THR A 519 -24.38 -36.22 -11.36
C THR A 519 -23.62 -35.35 -10.36
N LEU A 520 -22.87 -34.36 -10.84
CA LEU A 520 -22.15 -33.43 -9.98
C LEU A 520 -23.12 -32.35 -9.47
N GLN A 521 -23.08 -32.10 -8.16
CA GLN A 521 -23.66 -30.93 -7.50
C GLN A 521 -22.57 -29.85 -7.38
N GLU A 522 -22.95 -28.62 -7.71
CA GLU A 522 -22.17 -27.37 -7.91
C GLU A 522 -20.92 -27.13 -7.02
N ASP A 523 -19.95 -26.38 -7.57
CA ASP A 523 -18.85 -25.58 -6.97
C ASP A 523 -17.94 -26.16 -5.87
N ARG A 524 -18.03 -27.45 -5.55
CA ARG A 524 -17.24 -28.06 -4.46
C ARG A 524 -15.82 -28.50 -4.84
N HIS A 525 -15.49 -28.56 -6.12
CA HIS A 525 -14.23 -29.12 -6.60
C HIS A 525 -13.03 -28.20 -6.40
N GLU A 526 -13.23 -26.89 -6.33
CA GLU A 526 -12.12 -25.94 -6.36
C GLU A 526 -11.26 -26.01 -5.10
N PHE A 527 -11.83 -26.30 -3.93
CA PHE A 527 -11.03 -26.58 -2.72
C PHE A 527 -10.22 -27.87 -2.87
N ILE A 528 -10.82 -28.94 -3.39
CA ILE A 528 -10.13 -30.21 -3.60
C ILE A 528 -8.95 -30.00 -4.56
N VAL A 529 -9.21 -29.42 -5.72
CA VAL A 529 -8.20 -29.16 -6.75
C VAL A 529 -7.11 -28.24 -6.21
N SER A 530 -7.47 -27.13 -5.56
CA SER A 530 -6.50 -26.15 -5.04
C SER A 530 -5.62 -26.75 -3.95
N VAL A 531 -6.18 -27.49 -2.99
CA VAL A 531 -5.41 -28.15 -1.93
C VAL A 531 -4.45 -29.18 -2.51
N GLN A 532 -4.92 -30.03 -3.44
CA GLN A 532 -4.07 -31.04 -4.07
C GLN A 532 -2.97 -30.40 -4.94
N THR A 533 -3.30 -29.34 -5.68
CA THR A 533 -2.33 -28.59 -6.51
C THR A 533 -1.24 -27.97 -5.64
N VAL A 534 -1.58 -27.32 -4.53
CA VAL A 534 -0.61 -26.71 -3.62
C VAL A 534 0.26 -27.78 -2.96
N LEU A 535 -0.35 -28.86 -2.42
CA LEU A 535 0.39 -29.96 -1.81
C LEU A 535 1.36 -30.62 -2.81
N ALA A 536 0.93 -30.85 -4.04
CA ALA A 536 1.79 -31.39 -5.09
C ALA A 536 2.93 -30.43 -5.45
N ALA A 537 2.64 -29.13 -5.56
CA ALA A 537 3.63 -28.12 -5.89
C ALA A 537 4.72 -27.98 -4.81
N VAL A 538 4.35 -27.84 -3.53
CA VAL A 538 5.35 -27.76 -2.44
C VAL A 538 6.16 -29.05 -2.30
N SER A 539 5.53 -30.20 -2.56
CA SER A 539 6.21 -31.48 -2.50
C SER A 539 7.27 -31.59 -3.61
N LYS A 540 6.93 -31.22 -4.85
CA LYS A 540 7.85 -31.22 -6.00
C LYS A 540 8.96 -30.17 -5.88
N ALA A 541 8.63 -28.98 -5.40
CA ALA A 541 9.60 -27.92 -5.11
C ALA A 541 10.50 -28.24 -3.89
N ASN A 542 10.27 -29.40 -3.24
CA ASN A 542 10.97 -29.83 -2.04
C ASN A 542 10.89 -28.84 -0.86
N VAL A 543 9.79 -28.08 -0.79
CA VAL A 543 9.49 -27.16 0.31
C VAL A 543 8.69 -27.90 1.38
N ARG A 544 8.90 -27.55 2.65
CA ARG A 544 8.27 -28.19 3.81
C ARG A 544 7.61 -27.13 4.71
N PRO A 545 6.44 -26.58 4.30
CA PRO A 545 5.71 -25.67 5.15
C PRO A 545 5.32 -26.36 6.47
N LYS A 546 5.26 -25.58 7.55
CA LYS A 546 4.84 -26.06 8.87
C LYS A 546 3.36 -25.83 9.13
N VAL A 547 2.75 -24.89 8.41
CA VAL A 547 1.37 -24.46 8.64
C VAL A 547 0.55 -24.70 7.38
N LEU A 548 -0.60 -25.36 7.56
CA LEU A 548 -1.62 -25.52 6.53
C LEU A 548 -2.90 -24.82 6.98
N GLU A 549 -3.36 -23.88 6.18
CA GLU A 549 -4.63 -23.20 6.39
C GLU A 549 -5.59 -23.50 5.24
N ILE A 550 -6.83 -23.87 5.54
CA ILE A 550 -7.87 -24.00 4.53
C ILE A 550 -9.09 -23.25 5.05
N VAL A 551 -9.49 -22.19 4.35
CA VAL A 551 -10.46 -21.20 4.84
C VAL A 551 -11.62 -21.07 3.85
N GLY A 552 -12.84 -21.32 4.32
CA GLY A 552 -14.08 -21.15 3.57
C GLY A 552 -14.58 -19.69 3.56
N PRO A 553 -15.66 -19.39 2.82
CA PRO A 553 -16.20 -18.04 2.66
C PRO A 553 -16.76 -17.44 3.97
N ARG A 554 -16.64 -16.11 4.12
CA ARG A 554 -16.97 -15.33 5.34
C ARG A 554 -18.43 -14.87 5.42
N ARG A 555 -19.14 -14.67 4.29
CA ARG A 555 -20.57 -14.27 4.25
C ARG A 555 -21.47 -15.28 3.53
N PRO A 556 -22.76 -15.39 3.91
CA PRO A 556 -23.75 -16.11 3.12
C PRO A 556 -24.01 -15.34 1.81
N VAL A 557 -23.66 -15.92 0.66
CA VAL A 557 -24.18 -15.43 -0.63
C VAL A 557 -25.68 -15.71 -0.66
N VAL A 558 -26.48 -14.66 -0.49
CA VAL A 558 -27.93 -14.70 -0.63
C VAL A 558 -28.19 -14.56 -2.12
N LEU A 559 -28.20 -15.67 -2.86
CA LEU A 559 -28.95 -15.85 -4.11
C LEU A 559 -28.66 -17.25 -4.63
N THR A 560 -29.73 -18.02 -4.82
CA THR A 560 -29.82 -19.39 -5.36
C THR A 560 -29.75 -20.56 -4.34
N CYS A 561 -30.58 -21.54 -4.65
CA CYS A 561 -31.16 -22.49 -3.72
C CYS A 561 -30.28 -23.72 -3.50
N GLN A 562 -29.23 -23.64 -2.68
CA GLN A 562 -28.71 -24.78 -1.92
C GLN A 562 -27.65 -24.33 -0.89
N ARG A 563 -28.03 -24.34 0.38
CA ARG A 563 -27.21 -23.87 1.51
C ARG A 563 -26.01 -24.78 1.80
N THR A 564 -24.87 -24.58 1.13
CA THR A 564 -23.56 -25.12 1.50
C THR A 564 -22.70 -24.02 2.10
N TYR A 565 -22.32 -24.21 3.36
CA TYR A 565 -21.30 -23.40 4.02
C TYR A 565 -20.06 -24.31 4.15
N GLY A 566 -18.84 -23.76 4.16
CA GLY A 566 -17.54 -24.40 4.47
C GLY A 566 -16.98 -25.50 3.54
N ILE A 567 -15.83 -26.05 3.95
CA ILE A 567 -14.94 -26.91 3.13
C ILE A 567 -15.40 -28.38 3.14
N ASP A 568 -15.40 -29.02 1.96
CA ASP A 568 -15.73 -30.45 1.80
C ASP A 568 -14.64 -31.37 2.37
N ASP A 569 -15.05 -32.48 3.01
CA ASP A 569 -14.15 -33.48 3.60
C ASP A 569 -13.16 -34.05 2.57
N SER A 570 -13.57 -34.18 1.31
CA SER A 570 -12.74 -34.70 0.22
C SER A 570 -11.52 -33.84 -0.10
N ALA A 571 -11.50 -32.57 0.32
CA ALA A 571 -10.32 -31.71 0.15
C ALA A 571 -9.09 -32.26 0.92
N PHE A 572 -9.34 -33.06 1.96
CA PHE A 572 -8.32 -33.70 2.79
C PHE A 572 -7.95 -35.12 2.34
N ASN A 573 -8.61 -35.63 1.30
CA ASN A 573 -8.26 -36.93 0.74
C ASN A 573 -6.82 -36.87 0.22
N ILE A 574 -5.99 -37.86 0.55
CA ILE A 574 -4.63 -38.01 0.03
C ILE A 574 -4.60 -39.24 -0.88
N PRO A 575 -4.79 -39.06 -2.20
CA PRO A 575 -4.86 -40.18 -3.13
C PRO A 575 -3.61 -41.05 -3.10
N ALA A 576 -3.78 -42.37 -3.22
CA ALA A 576 -2.66 -43.32 -3.16
C ALA A 576 -1.52 -42.99 -4.15
N PHE A 577 -1.85 -42.45 -5.32
CA PHE A 577 -0.87 -42.11 -6.36
C PHE A 577 -0.06 -40.83 -6.06
N THR A 578 -0.56 -39.91 -5.22
CA THR A 578 0.21 -38.73 -4.76
C THR A 578 0.79 -38.92 -3.36
N ARG A 579 0.31 -39.91 -2.61
CA ARG A 579 0.63 -40.10 -1.19
C ARG A 579 2.12 -40.16 -0.90
N GLN A 580 2.91 -40.89 -1.69
CA GLN A 580 4.37 -40.96 -1.48
C GLN A 580 5.06 -39.59 -1.59
N LEU A 581 4.54 -38.72 -2.46
CA LEU A 581 5.07 -37.39 -2.71
C LEU A 581 4.63 -36.42 -1.62
N THR A 582 3.36 -36.44 -1.21
CA THR A 582 2.76 -35.46 -0.29
C THR A 582 2.93 -35.79 1.19
N LEU A 583 3.06 -37.08 1.53
CA LEU A 583 3.15 -37.53 2.92
C LEU A 583 4.32 -36.88 3.71
N PRO A 584 5.55 -36.74 3.16
CA PRO A 584 6.64 -36.06 3.86
C PRO A 584 6.35 -34.60 4.22
N VAL A 585 5.54 -33.90 3.43
CA VAL A 585 5.07 -32.53 3.74
C VAL A 585 4.06 -32.59 4.88
N ILE A 586 3.05 -33.44 4.76
CA ILE A 586 1.95 -33.54 5.74
C ILE A 586 2.46 -33.99 7.11
N GLU A 587 3.34 -34.99 7.17
CA GLU A 587 3.94 -35.46 8.43
C GLU A 587 4.74 -34.37 9.17
N GLY A 588 5.25 -33.40 8.43
CA GLY A 588 6.02 -32.27 8.93
C GLY A 588 5.20 -31.10 9.47
N LEU A 589 3.88 -31.08 9.24
CA LEU A 589 3.01 -29.99 9.71
C LEU A 589 3.00 -29.89 11.24
N GLU A 590 3.14 -28.66 11.73
CA GLU A 590 3.11 -28.29 13.14
C GLU A 590 1.80 -27.56 13.51
N GLU A 591 1.13 -26.96 12.52
CA GLU A 591 -0.12 -26.22 12.72
C GLU A 591 -1.10 -26.43 11.58
N ILE A 592 -2.38 -26.61 11.94
CA ILE A 592 -3.48 -26.74 11.00
C ILE A 592 -4.60 -25.79 11.41
N LEU A 593 -5.04 -24.95 10.47
CA LEU A 593 -6.24 -24.12 10.60
C LEU A 593 -7.24 -24.53 9.52
N VAL A 594 -8.46 -24.88 9.91
CA VAL A 594 -9.51 -25.24 8.96
C VAL A 594 -10.82 -24.56 9.32
N ASP A 595 -11.48 -23.98 8.31
CA ASP A 595 -12.88 -23.55 8.38
C ASP A 595 -13.79 -24.64 7.79
N MET A 596 -14.11 -25.61 8.62
CA MET A 596 -14.92 -26.75 8.20
C MET A 596 -16.38 -26.39 8.21
N HIS A 597 -17.18 -27.06 7.39
CA HIS A 597 -18.59 -27.14 7.68
C HIS A 597 -19.13 -28.49 7.22
N THR A 598 -19.49 -29.32 8.18
CA THR A 598 -19.99 -30.66 7.92
C THR A 598 -21.51 -30.61 7.73
N ARG A 599 -21.99 -29.97 6.64
CA ARG A 599 -23.32 -30.31 6.11
C ARG A 599 -23.15 -31.30 4.98
N TRP A 600 -23.27 -32.57 5.32
CA TRP A 600 -23.89 -33.49 4.38
C TRP A 600 -25.35 -33.71 4.74
N ARG A 601 -26.25 -33.28 3.84
CA ARG A 601 -27.48 -34.02 3.56
C ARG A 601 -27.02 -35.41 3.13
N GLN A 602 -26.99 -36.37 4.06
CA GLN A 602 -26.75 -37.80 3.83
C GLN A 602 -25.90 -38.16 2.59
N PRO A 603 -24.62 -38.56 2.73
CA PRO A 603 -24.08 -39.43 1.70
C PRO A 603 -25.01 -40.67 1.59
N PRO A 604 -25.12 -41.31 0.41
CA PRO A 604 -25.82 -42.58 0.30
C PRO A 604 -25.37 -43.52 1.43
N PRO A 605 -26.29 -44.31 2.05
CA PRO A 605 -25.94 -45.17 3.16
C PRO A 605 -24.70 -46.00 2.82
N GLY A 606 -23.62 -45.83 3.60
CA GLY A 606 -22.34 -46.54 3.42
C GLY A 606 -21.15 -45.71 2.93
N ASN A 607 -21.30 -44.42 2.62
CA ASN A 607 -20.21 -43.58 2.11
C ASN A 607 -19.89 -42.37 3.00
N ILE A 608 -19.68 -42.60 4.30
CA ILE A 608 -19.15 -41.59 5.21
C ILE A 608 -17.64 -41.53 4.96
N THR A 609 -17.16 -40.52 4.23
CA THR A 609 -15.73 -40.29 4.11
C THR A 609 -15.23 -39.62 5.39
N ASN A 610 -14.09 -40.11 5.88
CA ASN A 610 -13.42 -39.63 7.10
C ASN A 610 -12.08 -38.99 6.71
N HIS A 611 -11.99 -38.32 5.56
CA HIS A 611 -10.72 -37.90 5.00
C HIS A 611 -10.01 -36.85 5.85
N PHE A 612 -10.74 -35.88 6.40
CA PHE A 612 -10.14 -34.90 7.31
C PHE A 612 -9.66 -35.57 8.60
N ARG A 613 -10.44 -36.52 9.13
CA ARG A 613 -10.02 -37.34 10.26
C ARG A 613 -8.73 -38.10 9.93
N GLU A 614 -8.69 -38.86 8.84
CA GLU A 614 -7.50 -39.57 8.40
C GLU A 614 -6.30 -38.62 8.24
N PHE A 615 -6.54 -37.45 7.64
CA PHE A 615 -5.54 -36.41 7.46
C PHE A 615 -4.96 -35.94 8.80
N LEU A 616 -5.79 -35.66 9.81
CA LEU A 616 -5.33 -35.27 11.15
C LEU A 616 -4.47 -36.35 11.84
N GLY A 617 -4.57 -37.61 11.41
CA GLY A 617 -3.71 -38.69 11.88
C GLY A 617 -2.33 -38.76 11.22
N LEU A 618 -2.06 -37.96 10.18
CA LEU A 618 -0.79 -38.00 9.43
C LEU A 618 0.29 -37.05 10.00
N PRO A 619 -0.01 -35.80 10.41
CA PRO A 619 0.97 -34.90 11.02
C PRO A 619 1.56 -35.46 12.31
N LYS A 620 2.85 -35.79 12.30
CA LYS A 620 3.55 -36.34 13.49
C LYS A 620 4.04 -35.25 14.43
N LYS A 621 4.01 -33.98 14.01
CA LYS A 621 4.55 -32.83 14.76
C LYS A 621 3.49 -31.80 15.12
N LEU A 622 2.20 -32.14 14.96
CA LEU A 622 1.10 -31.20 15.17
C LEU A 622 1.06 -30.71 16.62
N GLN A 623 1.21 -29.40 16.79
CA GLN A 623 1.23 -28.70 18.08
C GLN A 623 0.05 -27.74 18.23
N ARG A 624 -0.46 -27.19 17.12
CA ARG A 624 -1.59 -26.25 17.13
C ARG A 624 -2.68 -26.71 16.16
N LEU A 625 -3.92 -26.74 16.61
CA LEU A 625 -5.08 -27.10 15.79
C LEU A 625 -6.18 -26.07 16.02
N ARG A 626 -6.59 -25.40 14.93
CA ARG A 626 -7.70 -24.47 14.93
C ARG A 626 -8.79 -24.97 13.98
N ILE A 627 -9.99 -25.11 14.51
CA ILE A 627 -11.17 -25.50 13.72
C ILE A 627 -12.23 -24.42 13.90
N ARG A 628 -12.77 -23.92 12.79
CA ARG A 628 -13.90 -22.99 12.77
C ARG A 628 -15.10 -23.64 12.07
N ASN A 629 -16.31 -23.25 12.47
CA ASN A 629 -17.60 -23.61 11.84
C ASN A 629 -17.90 -25.12 11.65
N LEU A 630 -17.25 -26.04 12.36
CA LEU A 630 -17.61 -27.45 12.65
C LEU A 630 -19.10 -27.65 13.09
N LYS A 631 -20.05 -27.30 12.23
CA LYS A 631 -21.48 -27.50 12.44
C LYS A 631 -21.80 -28.96 12.23
N ASN A 632 -22.12 -29.65 13.33
CA ASN A 632 -22.48 -31.05 13.30
C ASN A 632 -23.64 -31.34 12.32
N VAL A 633 -23.51 -32.43 11.57
CA VAL A 633 -24.43 -32.92 10.51
C VAL A 633 -25.86 -33.18 11.02
N GLN A 634 -26.10 -33.12 12.33
CA GLN A 634 -27.33 -33.60 12.97
C GLN A 634 -28.59 -32.75 12.76
N ARG A 635 -28.59 -31.79 11.84
CA ARG A 635 -29.83 -31.04 11.50
C ARG A 635 -30.94 -31.91 10.90
N TYR A 636 -30.69 -33.16 10.48
CA TYR A 636 -31.74 -34.01 9.88
C TYR A 636 -31.70 -35.50 10.25
N ARG A 637 -32.74 -35.88 11.01
CA ARG A 637 -33.47 -37.18 11.08
C ARG A 637 -32.94 -38.34 11.95
N ARG A 638 -33.81 -38.71 12.91
CA ARG A 638 -34.31 -40.05 13.33
C ARG A 638 -33.76 -41.29 12.59
N VAL A 639 -32.46 -41.60 12.65
CA VAL A 639 -31.94 -42.93 12.27
C VAL A 639 -31.38 -43.61 13.52
N PRO A 640 -31.95 -44.74 13.98
CA PRO A 640 -31.40 -45.51 15.09
C PRO A 640 -30.19 -46.33 14.59
N GLY A 641 -28.99 -45.99 15.06
CA GLY A 641 -27.74 -46.70 14.79
C GLY A 641 -26.59 -46.12 15.64
N PRO A 642 -25.45 -46.83 15.78
CA PRO A 642 -24.28 -46.29 16.46
C PRO A 642 -23.90 -44.97 15.79
N ARG A 643 -23.87 -43.91 16.58
CA ARG A 643 -23.63 -42.54 16.13
C ARG A 643 -22.14 -42.43 15.79
N ASP A 644 -21.79 -42.38 14.51
CA ASP A 644 -20.45 -41.94 14.11
C ASP A 644 -20.39 -40.43 14.33
N ASP A 645 -20.01 -40.03 15.54
CA ASP A 645 -19.50 -38.70 15.77
C ASP A 645 -18.17 -38.57 15.03
N PHE A 646 -17.91 -37.41 14.41
CA PHE A 646 -16.60 -37.08 13.82
C PHE A 646 -15.42 -37.42 14.77
N TRP A 647 -15.71 -37.47 16.08
CA TRP A 647 -14.79 -37.80 17.18
C TRP A 647 -14.94 -39.23 17.78
N GLY A 648 -15.72 -40.12 17.17
CA GLY A 648 -16.03 -41.49 17.61
C GLY A 648 -14.85 -42.46 17.55
N PRO A 649 -14.88 -43.62 18.23
CA PRO A 649 -13.72 -44.14 18.97
C PRO A 649 -12.52 -44.54 18.09
N ALA A 650 -11.32 -44.12 18.55
CA ALA A 650 -9.91 -44.43 18.24
C ALA A 650 -9.46 -44.61 16.76
N PRO A 651 -8.35 -43.99 16.29
CA PRO A 651 -7.06 -44.01 17.00
C PRO A 651 -6.21 -42.72 16.95
N ILE A 652 -6.77 -41.53 16.66
CA ILE A 652 -5.92 -40.33 16.51
C ILE A 652 -5.55 -39.80 17.89
N ALA A 653 -4.36 -40.18 18.33
CA ALA A 653 -3.67 -39.53 19.43
C ALA A 653 -3.06 -38.22 18.91
N PHE A 654 -3.18 -37.16 19.69
CA PHE A 654 -2.51 -35.90 19.46
C PHE A 654 -1.41 -35.71 20.51
N PRO A 655 -0.35 -36.56 20.52
CA PRO A 655 0.61 -36.64 21.62
C PRO A 655 1.46 -35.38 21.80
N HIS A 656 1.40 -34.44 20.86
CA HIS A 656 2.17 -33.21 20.85
C HIS A 656 1.31 -31.95 20.79
N LEU A 657 -0.03 -32.09 20.79
CA LEU A 657 -0.93 -30.95 20.66
C LEU A 657 -0.96 -30.15 21.96
N ARG A 658 -0.59 -28.87 21.85
CA ARG A 658 -0.44 -27.93 22.95
C ARG A 658 -1.46 -26.79 22.89
N ASP A 659 -1.96 -26.46 21.71
CA ASP A 659 -2.95 -25.41 21.50
C ASP A 659 -4.13 -25.96 20.70
N LEU A 660 -5.33 -25.81 21.26
CA LEU A 660 -6.58 -26.18 20.61
C LEU A 660 -7.50 -24.97 20.62
N GLU A 661 -7.93 -24.57 19.43
CA GLU A 661 -8.91 -23.51 19.24
C GLU A 661 -10.13 -24.04 18.46
N LEU A 662 -11.32 -23.84 19.03
CA LEU A 662 -12.60 -24.16 18.41
C LEU A 662 -13.45 -22.89 18.31
N CYS A 663 -13.94 -22.53 17.12
CA CYS A 663 -14.65 -21.26 16.89
C CYS A 663 -16.00 -21.38 16.17
N ARG A 664 -16.98 -20.53 16.51
CA ARG A 664 -18.24 -20.33 15.77
C ARG A 664 -19.03 -21.62 15.55
N GLU A 665 -19.19 -22.39 16.62
CA GLU A 665 -19.77 -23.73 16.56
C GLU A 665 -21.13 -23.85 17.22
N GLU A 666 -21.90 -24.84 16.79
CA GLU A 666 -22.89 -25.49 17.64
C GLU A 666 -22.38 -26.89 17.95
N ILE A 667 -22.00 -27.13 19.21
CA ILE A 667 -21.40 -28.40 19.62
C ILE A 667 -22.12 -28.97 20.85
N PRO A 668 -22.50 -30.26 20.82
CA PRO A 668 -22.99 -30.93 22.02
C PRO A 668 -21.93 -30.94 23.12
N LEU A 669 -22.31 -30.63 24.36
CA LEU A 669 -21.39 -30.61 25.50
C LEU A 669 -20.60 -31.92 25.64
N VAL A 670 -21.27 -33.06 25.44
CA VAL A 670 -20.66 -34.39 25.53
C VAL A 670 -19.56 -34.59 24.49
N ASP A 671 -19.74 -34.08 23.27
CA ASP A 671 -18.77 -34.22 22.19
C ASP A 671 -17.57 -33.31 22.45
N LEU A 672 -17.80 -32.05 22.85
CA LEU A 672 -16.73 -31.14 23.25
C LEU A 672 -15.88 -31.74 24.38
N THR A 673 -16.53 -32.25 25.43
CA THR A 673 -15.86 -32.88 26.57
C THR A 673 -15.03 -34.10 26.13
N ARG A 674 -15.55 -34.92 25.22
CA ARG A 674 -14.82 -36.07 24.65
C ARG A 674 -13.56 -35.63 23.89
N ILE A 675 -13.64 -34.55 23.12
CA ILE A 675 -12.49 -33.97 22.39
C ILE A 675 -11.44 -33.48 23.38
N LEU A 676 -11.85 -32.62 24.31
CA LEU A 676 -10.94 -31.99 25.27
C LEU A 676 -10.23 -33.04 26.13
N LYS A 677 -10.92 -34.10 26.54
CA LYS A 677 -10.33 -35.16 27.34
C LYS A 677 -9.17 -35.86 26.63
N LYS A 678 -9.26 -36.06 25.31
CA LYS A 678 -8.20 -36.70 24.50
C LYS A 678 -6.92 -35.87 24.43
N VAL A 679 -7.06 -34.56 24.38
CA VAL A 679 -5.92 -33.63 24.25
C VAL A 679 -5.45 -33.11 25.61
N SER A 680 -6.21 -33.37 26.68
CA SER A 680 -5.97 -32.79 28.01
C SER A 680 -4.57 -33.00 28.60
N PRO A 681 -3.86 -34.14 28.40
CA PRO A 681 -2.55 -34.33 29.02
C PRO A 681 -1.48 -33.38 28.47
N THR A 682 -1.55 -33.00 27.19
CA THR A 682 -0.51 -32.21 26.52
C THR A 682 -0.91 -30.76 26.26
N LEU A 683 -2.17 -30.41 26.54
CA LEU A 683 -2.74 -29.10 26.23
C LEU A 683 -2.20 -28.03 27.20
N ARG A 684 -1.65 -26.95 26.64
CA ARG A 684 -1.17 -25.76 27.35
C ARG A 684 -2.12 -24.58 27.24
N LYS A 685 -2.81 -24.49 26.10
CA LYS A 685 -3.75 -23.42 25.77
C LYS A 685 -5.04 -24.00 25.20
N LEU A 686 -6.17 -23.51 25.73
CA LEU A 686 -7.50 -23.84 25.23
C LEU A 686 -8.26 -22.56 24.89
N THR A 687 -8.68 -22.44 23.63
CA THR A 687 -9.51 -21.31 23.17
C THR A 687 -10.86 -21.83 22.66
N LEU A 688 -11.95 -21.32 23.24
CA LEU A 688 -13.32 -21.62 22.86
C LEU A 688 -14.02 -20.29 22.55
N HIS A 689 -14.27 -20.00 21.26
CA HIS A 689 -14.72 -18.69 20.82
C HIS A 689 -16.04 -18.76 20.02
N ASP A 690 -17.02 -17.91 20.31
CA ASP A 690 -18.32 -17.90 19.63
C ASP A 690 -18.97 -19.31 19.59
N LEU A 691 -18.78 -20.12 20.65
CA LEU A 691 -19.36 -21.47 20.72
C LEU A 691 -20.75 -21.40 21.34
N VAL A 692 -21.67 -22.13 20.71
CA VAL A 692 -23.00 -22.40 21.22
C VAL A 692 -23.04 -23.84 21.75
N LEU A 693 -23.17 -24.00 23.06
CA LEU A 693 -23.31 -25.33 23.66
C LEU A 693 -24.75 -25.81 23.55
N ARG A 694 -24.94 -27.04 23.09
CA ARG A 694 -26.25 -27.66 22.99
C ARG A 694 -26.33 -28.94 23.83
N ASP A 695 -27.53 -29.22 24.34
CA ASP A 695 -27.85 -30.57 24.79
C ASP A 695 -28.09 -31.44 23.55
N ALA A 696 -27.61 -32.68 23.56
CA ALA A 696 -27.70 -33.62 22.45
C ALA A 696 -29.16 -33.99 22.06
N TRP A 697 -30.15 -33.52 22.82
CA TRP A 697 -31.56 -33.91 22.74
C TRP A 697 -32.54 -32.76 22.44
N LEU A 698 -32.11 -31.50 22.33
CA LEU A 698 -33.01 -30.36 22.08
C LEU A 698 -33.19 -30.10 20.56
N PRO A 699 -34.38 -30.30 19.96
CA PRO A 699 -34.65 -29.96 18.57
C PRO A 699 -34.82 -28.45 18.40
N ARG A 700 -34.37 -27.88 17.28
CA ARG A 700 -34.60 -26.47 16.90
C ARG A 700 -36.08 -26.09 16.68
N HIS A 701 -37.00 -27.05 16.72
CA HIS A 701 -38.43 -26.82 16.58
C HIS A 701 -39.10 -27.12 17.91
N ILE A 702 -39.01 -26.15 18.81
CA ILE A 702 -39.94 -26.06 19.93
C ILE A 702 -41.21 -25.45 19.32
N ASN A 703 -42.30 -26.22 19.28
CA ASN A 703 -43.60 -25.69 18.93
C ASN A 703 -43.95 -24.57 19.91
N ASP A 704 -44.64 -23.53 19.44
CA ASP A 704 -44.94 -22.23 20.08
C ASP A 704 -45.64 -22.27 21.47
N GLU A 705 -45.69 -23.41 22.16
CA GLU A 705 -46.44 -23.60 23.42
C GLU A 705 -45.57 -23.96 24.65
N GLN A 706 -44.25 -24.09 24.51
CA GLN A 706 -43.33 -24.19 25.66
C GLN A 706 -42.13 -23.27 25.46
N GLU A 707 -42.13 -22.08 26.07
CA GLU A 707 -40.95 -21.20 26.15
C GLU A 707 -39.89 -21.85 27.05
N VAL A 708 -39.09 -22.76 26.49
CA VAL A 708 -37.83 -23.14 27.11
C VAL A 708 -36.89 -21.97 26.90
N ASP A 709 -36.42 -21.38 27.99
CA ASP A 709 -35.38 -20.35 27.96
C ASP A 709 -34.06 -20.98 27.50
N VAL A 710 -33.85 -20.99 26.19
CA VAL A 710 -32.68 -21.57 25.51
C VAL A 710 -31.38 -20.97 26.04
N VAL A 711 -31.42 -19.70 26.46
CA VAL A 711 -30.28 -18.96 27.01
C VAL A 711 -29.92 -19.50 28.40
N LYS A 712 -30.91 -19.75 29.25
CA LYS A 712 -30.70 -20.37 30.55
C LYS A 712 -30.13 -21.79 30.43
N VAL A 713 -30.66 -22.59 29.50
CA VAL A 713 -30.14 -23.95 29.24
C VAL A 713 -28.69 -23.89 28.79
N GLU A 714 -28.34 -22.97 27.89
CA GLU A 714 -26.97 -22.79 27.43
C GLU A 714 -26.03 -22.34 28.57
N ALA A 715 -26.48 -21.44 29.46
CA ALA A 715 -25.70 -21.00 30.62
C ALA A 715 -25.39 -22.17 31.57
N GLU A 716 -26.36 -23.04 31.81
CA GLU A 716 -26.19 -24.25 32.61
C GLU A 716 -25.17 -25.21 31.98
N LEU A 717 -25.16 -25.35 30.65
CA LEU A 717 -24.17 -26.16 29.93
C LEU A 717 -22.75 -25.57 30.05
N TRP A 718 -22.60 -24.25 30.00
CA TRP A 718 -21.30 -23.59 30.22
C TRP A 718 -20.81 -23.73 31.66
N VAL A 719 -21.71 -23.62 32.65
CA VAL A 719 -21.43 -23.91 34.06
C VAL A 719 -20.99 -25.36 34.24
N GLN A 720 -21.67 -26.30 33.58
CA GLN A 720 -21.32 -27.72 33.61
C GLN A 720 -19.95 -27.97 33.00
N LEU A 721 -19.67 -27.42 31.82
CA LEU A 721 -18.37 -27.52 31.15
C LEU A 721 -17.25 -26.99 32.06
N CYS A 722 -17.37 -25.75 32.53
CA CYS A 722 -16.34 -25.12 33.37
C CYS A 722 -16.14 -25.88 34.68
N GLY A 723 -17.22 -26.34 35.30
CA GLY A 723 -17.18 -27.19 36.49
C GLY A 723 -16.45 -28.51 36.24
N GLU A 724 -16.75 -29.20 35.14
CA GLU A 724 -16.08 -30.44 34.77
C GLU A 724 -14.60 -30.23 34.48
N LEU A 725 -14.25 -29.25 33.63
CA LEU A 725 -12.86 -28.94 33.30
C LEU A 725 -12.05 -28.53 34.54
N ALA A 726 -12.67 -27.91 35.55
CA ALA A 726 -12.01 -27.56 36.81
C ALA A 726 -11.65 -28.77 37.71
N THR A 727 -12.23 -29.94 37.44
CA THR A 727 -11.91 -31.20 38.16
C THR A 727 -10.77 -31.97 37.51
N TRP A 728 -10.43 -31.66 36.25
CA TRP A 728 -9.45 -32.43 35.51
C TRP A 728 -8.02 -32.17 36.02
N PRO A 729 -7.16 -33.20 35.98
CA PRO A 729 -5.75 -33.08 36.36
C PRO A 729 -4.96 -32.51 35.17
N TRP A 730 -5.16 -31.23 34.87
CA TRP A 730 -4.36 -30.56 33.85
C TRP A 730 -2.88 -30.59 34.22
N GLU A 731 -2.06 -31.22 33.38
CA GLU A 731 -0.62 -31.31 33.60
C GLU A 731 0.09 -30.04 33.15
N GLU A 732 -0.27 -29.51 31.98
CA GLU A 732 0.41 -28.35 31.37
C GLU A 732 -0.48 -27.12 31.09
N LEU A 733 -1.81 -27.23 31.26
CA LEU A 733 -2.75 -26.14 30.90
C LEU A 733 -2.53 -24.92 31.80
N ASN A 734 -2.23 -23.78 31.19
CA ASN A 734 -1.98 -22.52 31.88
C ASN A 734 -2.64 -21.29 31.23
N GLU A 735 -3.29 -21.47 30.07
CA GLU A 735 -4.02 -20.42 29.38
C GLU A 735 -5.39 -20.93 28.91
N VAL A 736 -6.45 -20.20 29.26
CA VAL A 736 -7.83 -20.49 28.84
C VAL A 736 -8.48 -19.20 28.37
N ASN A 737 -9.01 -19.21 27.15
CA ASN A 737 -9.79 -18.12 26.59
C ASN A 737 -11.17 -18.61 26.16
N PHE A 738 -12.22 -18.17 26.85
CA PHE A 738 -13.61 -18.44 26.50
C PHE A 738 -14.31 -17.13 26.12
N SER A 739 -14.91 -17.06 24.94
CA SER A 739 -15.57 -15.83 24.47
C SER A 739 -16.80 -16.12 23.64
N GLY A 740 -17.72 -15.15 23.61
CA GLY A 740 -18.93 -15.23 22.79
C GLY A 740 -19.79 -16.44 23.12
N PHE A 741 -20.15 -16.61 24.40
CA PHE A 741 -20.96 -17.68 24.99
C PHE A 741 -22.35 -17.87 24.32
N GLY A 742 -22.38 -18.16 23.01
CA GLY A 742 -23.57 -18.20 22.18
C GLY A 742 -24.49 -16.99 22.39
N ASP A 743 -25.77 -17.30 22.65
CA ASP A 743 -26.82 -16.30 22.84
C ASP A 743 -26.66 -15.51 24.16
N LEU A 744 -25.78 -15.94 25.09
CA LEU A 744 -25.46 -15.20 26.33
C LEU A 744 -24.55 -13.98 26.08
N GLY A 745 -23.78 -14.01 24.99
CA GLY A 745 -22.80 -12.97 24.65
C GLY A 745 -23.42 -11.67 24.13
N GLU A 746 -24.73 -11.63 23.85
CA GLU A 746 -25.42 -10.46 23.30
C GLU A 746 -26.09 -9.56 24.36
N TRP A 747 -26.02 -9.92 25.66
CA TRP A 747 -26.80 -9.26 26.72
C TRP A 747 -25.98 -8.26 27.56
N HIS A 748 -26.61 -7.12 27.89
CA HIS A 748 -26.04 -5.92 28.51
C HIS A 748 -25.19 -6.14 29.77
N LEU A 749 -23.87 -6.12 29.59
CA LEU A 749 -22.83 -6.14 30.63
C LEU A 749 -22.59 -4.73 31.20
N ASN A 750 -23.57 -4.18 31.91
CA ASN A 750 -23.40 -2.92 32.66
C ASN A 750 -22.70 -3.13 34.02
N HIS A 751 -22.39 -4.36 34.42
CA HIS A 751 -21.88 -4.68 35.76
C HIS A 751 -20.55 -5.47 35.77
N PHE A 752 -19.99 -5.81 34.61
CA PHE A 752 -18.63 -6.37 34.53
C PHE A 752 -17.64 -5.21 34.44
N GLY A 753 -16.75 -5.10 35.44
CA GLY A 753 -15.86 -3.95 35.61
C GLY A 753 -14.82 -3.79 34.48
N ASN A 754 -14.40 -2.55 34.22
CA ASN A 754 -13.35 -2.17 33.25
C ASN A 754 -11.92 -2.53 33.71
N ALA A 755 -11.74 -3.54 34.56
CA ALA A 755 -10.42 -3.84 35.11
C ALA A 755 -9.51 -4.49 34.05
N LEU A 756 -8.34 -3.90 33.83
CA LEU A 756 -7.26 -4.52 33.06
C LEU A 756 -6.81 -5.79 33.81
N ALA A 757 -6.77 -6.93 33.11
CA ALA A 757 -6.36 -8.19 33.72
C ALA A 757 -4.88 -8.10 34.16
N GLU A 758 -4.64 -8.08 35.48
CA GLU A 758 -3.31 -8.33 36.03
C GLU A 758 -2.97 -9.83 35.91
N PRO A 759 -1.70 -10.19 35.62
CA PRO A 759 -1.28 -11.59 35.59
C PRO A 759 -1.62 -12.33 36.89
N GLY A 760 -2.38 -13.43 36.80
CA GLY A 760 -2.81 -14.22 37.95
C GLY A 760 -4.21 -13.90 38.49
N CYS A 761 -4.91 -12.92 37.92
CA CYS A 761 -6.31 -12.61 38.25
C CYS A 761 -7.27 -13.17 37.19
N ALA A 762 -8.33 -13.86 37.64
CA ALA A 762 -9.41 -14.33 36.77
C ALA A 762 -10.48 -13.22 36.69
N HIS A 763 -10.58 -12.53 35.56
CA HIS A 763 -11.59 -11.49 35.35
C HIS A 763 -12.26 -11.64 33.97
N PHE A 764 -13.56 -11.40 33.94
CA PHE A 764 -14.30 -11.15 32.70
C PHE A 764 -13.92 -9.76 32.17
N LYS A 765 -13.54 -9.69 30.89
CA LYS A 765 -13.27 -8.44 30.20
C LYS A 765 -14.47 -8.10 29.32
N LYS A 766 -14.92 -6.85 29.38
CA LYS A 766 -15.83 -6.27 28.39
C LYS A 766 -15.03 -6.00 27.11
N LEU A 767 -15.34 -6.67 26.01
CA LEU A 767 -14.72 -6.37 24.71
C LEU A 767 -15.22 -5.01 24.19
N ARG A 768 -14.30 -4.22 23.63
CA ARG A 768 -14.55 -2.88 23.07
C ARG A 768 -15.56 -3.01 21.92
N ILE A 769 -16.58 -2.16 21.94
CA ILE A 769 -17.59 -2.00 20.89
C ILE A 769 -16.86 -1.60 19.59
N THR A 770 -17.01 -2.38 18.53
CA THR A 770 -16.79 -1.87 17.17
C THR A 770 -17.98 -0.98 16.85
N GLU A 771 -17.77 0.33 16.80
CA GLU A 771 -18.75 1.26 16.24
C GLU A 771 -18.95 0.90 14.77
N ASP A 772 -20.01 0.15 14.47
CA ASP A 772 -20.55 0.08 13.12
C ASP A 772 -21.36 1.37 12.92
N THR A 773 -20.76 2.35 12.25
CA THR A 773 -21.29 3.71 12.05
C THR A 773 -22.46 3.78 11.05
N SER A 774 -23.19 2.69 10.82
CA SER A 774 -24.20 2.61 9.75
C SER A 774 -25.66 2.48 10.21
N SER A 775 -25.97 2.31 11.50
CA SER A 775 -27.38 2.34 11.94
C SER A 775 -27.58 3.04 13.29
N THR A 776 -28.27 4.17 13.27
CA THR A 776 -28.54 5.02 14.44
C THR A 776 -29.74 4.54 15.29
N GLN A 777 -30.03 3.24 15.36
CA GLN A 777 -31.22 2.74 16.11
C GLN A 777 -31.04 1.47 16.97
N ASP A 778 -29.87 0.82 17.03
CA ASP A 778 -29.70 -0.39 17.88
C ASP A 778 -28.65 -0.13 18.99
N PRO A 779 -28.96 -0.25 20.29
CA PRO A 779 -27.97 -0.06 21.36
C PRO A 779 -26.82 -1.06 21.22
N ALA A 780 -25.59 -0.55 21.32
CA ALA A 780 -24.32 -1.27 21.14
C ALA A 780 -24.31 -2.71 21.70
N ARG A 781 -24.24 -3.69 20.79
CA ARG A 781 -24.06 -5.12 21.11
C ARG A 781 -22.62 -5.36 21.60
N GLY A 782 -22.43 -5.93 22.78
CA GLY A 782 -21.09 -6.15 23.36
C GLY A 782 -20.89 -7.60 23.80
N ARG A 783 -19.79 -8.23 23.38
CA ARG A 783 -19.47 -9.63 23.70
C ARG A 783 -18.64 -9.79 24.97
N ALA A 784 -18.90 -10.86 25.73
CA ALA A 784 -18.08 -11.25 26.89
C ALA A 784 -16.86 -12.08 26.45
N GLU A 785 -15.70 -11.78 27.03
CA GLU A 785 -14.48 -12.59 26.95
C GLU A 785 -13.96 -12.90 28.36
N PHE A 786 -13.70 -14.16 28.62
CA PHE A 786 -12.98 -14.65 29.77
C PHE A 786 -11.59 -15.07 29.32
N LEU A 787 -10.57 -14.41 29.85
CA LEU A 787 -9.18 -14.74 29.60
C LEU A 787 -8.50 -15.00 30.94
N TYR A 788 -7.91 -16.17 31.08
CA TYR A 788 -7.06 -16.49 32.21
C TYR A 788 -5.69 -17.00 31.74
N LYS A 789 -4.64 -16.44 32.33
CA LYS A 789 -3.26 -16.85 32.13
C LYS A 789 -2.56 -16.98 33.48
N GLY A 790 -2.27 -18.21 33.88
CA GLY A 790 -1.65 -18.48 35.17
C GLY A 790 -1.66 -19.98 35.53
N PRO A 791 -0.93 -20.37 36.59
CA PRO A 791 -0.77 -21.77 36.95
C PRO A 791 -2.05 -22.41 37.54
N ASP A 792 -2.96 -21.63 38.12
CA ASP A 792 -4.18 -22.14 38.76
C ASP A 792 -5.43 -22.07 37.86
N VAL A 793 -5.37 -22.70 36.69
CA VAL A 793 -6.50 -22.73 35.74
C VAL A 793 -7.75 -23.33 36.36
N ARG A 794 -7.61 -24.30 37.26
CA ARG A 794 -8.75 -24.95 37.93
C ARG A 794 -9.53 -23.97 38.79
N LYS A 795 -8.86 -23.09 39.54
CA LYS A 795 -9.53 -22.03 40.30
C LYS A 795 -10.22 -21.03 39.37
N ALA A 796 -9.56 -20.66 38.27
CA ALA A 796 -10.12 -19.74 37.28
C ALA A 796 -11.41 -20.30 36.63
N LEU A 797 -11.42 -21.58 36.26
CA LEU A 797 -12.60 -22.26 35.71
C LEU A 797 -13.76 -22.35 36.72
N ARG A 798 -13.47 -22.58 38.01
CA ARG A 798 -14.51 -22.52 39.06
C ARG A 798 -15.09 -21.11 39.20
N GLN A 799 -14.24 -20.09 39.16
CA GLN A 799 -14.66 -18.70 39.22
C GLN A 799 -15.61 -18.37 38.07
N VAL A 800 -15.30 -18.80 36.84
CA VAL A 800 -16.20 -18.63 35.67
C VAL A 800 -17.56 -19.28 35.92
N ALA A 801 -17.58 -20.52 36.40
CA ALA A 801 -18.83 -21.22 36.70
C ALA A 801 -19.65 -20.51 37.79
N ASP A 802 -18.99 -19.97 38.82
CA ASP A 802 -19.65 -19.25 39.91
C ASP A 802 -20.15 -17.86 39.48
N ASP A 803 -19.40 -17.16 38.62
CA ASP A 803 -19.80 -15.88 38.05
C ASP A 803 -21.02 -16.03 37.12
N ILE A 804 -21.04 -17.07 36.27
CA ILE A 804 -22.22 -17.39 35.44
C ILE A 804 -23.43 -17.73 36.33
N ARG A 805 -23.25 -18.53 37.39
CA ARG A 805 -24.33 -18.84 38.35
C ARG A 805 -24.83 -17.59 39.09
N ALA A 806 -23.93 -16.69 39.48
CA ALA A 806 -24.29 -15.43 40.15
C ALA A 806 -25.12 -14.54 39.22
N ALA A 807 -24.68 -14.41 37.96
CA ALA A 807 -25.43 -13.70 36.92
C ALA A 807 -26.84 -14.29 36.70
N MET A 808 -26.98 -15.62 36.75
CA MET A 808 -28.28 -16.30 36.67
C MET A 808 -29.19 -16.07 37.90
N ARG A 809 -28.62 -15.88 39.11
CA ARG A 809 -29.39 -15.73 40.37
C ARG A 809 -29.92 -14.32 40.61
N ASP A 810 -29.20 -13.29 40.18
CA ASP A 810 -29.49 -11.90 40.56
C ASP A 810 -30.72 -11.29 39.88
N GLY A 811 -31.39 -11.99 38.95
CA GLY A 811 -32.71 -11.66 38.41
C GLY A 811 -32.89 -10.29 37.73
N ARG A 812 -31.85 -9.45 37.67
CA ARG A 812 -31.82 -8.10 37.09
C ARG A 812 -31.46 -8.08 35.60
N HIS A 813 -31.46 -9.25 34.96
CA HIS A 813 -31.24 -9.42 33.55
C HIS A 813 -32.57 -9.88 32.96
N VAL A 814 -33.17 -9.02 32.13
CA VAL A 814 -34.45 -9.27 31.47
C VAL A 814 -34.29 -10.53 30.61
N PHE A 815 -34.70 -11.68 31.13
CA PHE A 815 -34.99 -12.88 30.34
C PHE A 815 -36.32 -12.64 29.60
N ASN A 816 -36.37 -11.65 28.69
CA ASN A 816 -37.44 -11.58 27.70
C ASN A 816 -36.87 -12.11 26.39
N ALA A 817 -37.19 -13.36 26.10
CA ALA A 817 -37.34 -13.82 24.74
C ALA A 817 -38.54 -13.09 24.10
N THR A 818 -38.46 -11.78 23.89
CA THR A 818 -39.33 -11.17 22.88
C THR A 818 -38.73 -11.58 21.55
N LEU A 819 -39.41 -12.50 20.88
CA LEU A 819 -39.36 -12.64 19.43
C LEU A 819 -39.37 -11.23 18.81
N VAL A 820 -38.20 -10.69 18.49
CA VAL A 820 -38.13 -9.59 17.55
C VAL A 820 -38.40 -10.24 16.21
N GLU A 821 -39.63 -10.06 15.78
CA GLU A 821 -40.14 -10.38 14.46
C GLU A 821 -39.03 -10.24 13.42
N ARG A 822 -38.76 -11.33 12.69
CA ARG A 822 -38.34 -11.23 11.30
C ARG A 822 -39.45 -10.49 10.55
N ARG A 823 -39.47 -9.17 10.61
CA ARG A 823 -40.25 -8.35 9.71
C ARG A 823 -39.36 -7.91 8.56
N ASN A 824 -39.70 -8.47 7.41
CA ASN A 824 -39.49 -7.92 6.08
C ASN A 824 -39.53 -6.37 6.11
N SER A 825 -38.38 -5.73 5.87
CA SER A 825 -38.18 -4.34 5.40
C SER A 825 -36.71 -3.97 5.71
N PHE A 826 -35.80 -3.62 4.80
CA PHE A 826 -35.81 -3.31 3.37
C PHE A 826 -34.52 -3.88 2.77
#